data_AF-A0A1V3PV08-F1
#
_entry.id   AF-A0A1V3PV08-F1
#
_cell.length_a   1.000
_cell.length_b   1.000
_cell.length_c   1.000
_cell.angle_alpha   90.00
_cell.angle_beta   90.00
_cell.angle_gamma   90.00
#
_symmetry.space_group_name_H-M   'P 1'
#
loop_
_entity.id
_entity.type
_entity.pdbx_description
1 polymer ?
#
loop_
_entity_poly.entity_id
_entity_poly.type
_entity_poly.pdbx_seq_one_letter_code
_entity_poly.pdbx_strand_id
1 'polypeptide(L)'
;MGLGSLAVAHGATLDPAMLPKIEAATFEVVQAKPLTDPLTYEKPLPLELLPYQERTDKYYSIGTAFAIGHNRYVTAGHVLLAGVGSLWGAPELRDSKGHVYAIDKVEKFSLRKDFVVFSLASPPADDALKPDTRPALNQVVYSVGNALGTGIVIRDGLYTSDTPEQQDGSWKWMRFSAAASPGNSGGPLLDASGKLIGVVLMKSANENLNYALPIGQVLEAPDHQAIIDTRTSYQLDIFDARQNGLFKAQFSLPMTLGDFYRNLQDRTNANSETELKALLAKESANLFPNGEGSSRLLFQQTQLDGFPTLIVRGSNGEWGRAGSSSQHFSLSGNGYVDVGGAGRNGLVHLRRPDDMDAARFYGDAKTRMDLLASTGMFQRTVASEKIKITSLGKPILDTVYTDRWQRPWRVEVWPLPYANGFGVVYSLPVPDGSVMLSRMTQPANLHDTRLDMDQLSNFIYVTYEGTLKQWTSYLKDSTLQPAAFKNIHLDFDYGRRFGYASSRVSFAYGTDVQAITPDSLLWLGFRFFMDGGKAVWDVGDIDVWKDSTSDNHDGINIQRFMPPPPDLDKDMSSRWQQLTQHQFPYNGVARPDGDLMKINAVSAPAGVGGKSPAVLYTAYYGVAGAASQAEMKRKLDLLMKNLQVKEH
;
A
#
# COMPACT_ATOMS: atom_id res chain seq x y z
N MET A 1 14.13 42.37 -66.03
CA MET A 1 13.75 41.92 -64.67
C MET A 1 13.04 40.60 -64.81
N GLY A 2 13.72 39.48 -64.52
CA GLY A 2 13.12 38.15 -64.54
C GLY A 2 12.63 37.80 -63.14
N LEU A 3 11.32 37.60 -63.00
CA LEU A 3 10.68 37.12 -61.78
C LEU A 3 10.97 35.63 -61.63
N GLY A 4 11.86 35.30 -60.69
CA GLY A 4 12.11 33.92 -60.27
C GLY A 4 10.94 33.40 -59.44
N SER A 5 10.40 32.27 -59.86
CA SER A 5 9.40 31.49 -59.15
C SER A 5 9.90 31.09 -57.75
N LEU A 6 9.19 31.54 -56.71
CA LEU A 6 9.33 31.03 -55.35
C LEU A 6 8.78 29.60 -55.31
N ALA A 7 9.67 28.61 -55.15
CA ALA A 7 9.28 27.25 -54.83
C ALA A 7 8.72 27.23 -53.40
N VAL A 8 7.41 26.99 -53.29
CA VAL A 8 6.76 26.73 -52.00
C VAL A 8 7.20 25.34 -51.55
N ALA A 9 8.03 25.30 -50.51
CA ALA A 9 8.38 24.06 -49.83
C ALA A 9 7.10 23.45 -49.24
N HIS A 10 6.54 22.46 -49.94
CA HIS A 10 5.48 21.62 -49.39
C HIS A 10 6.13 20.72 -48.36
N GLY A 11 5.67 20.78 -47.10
CA GLY A 11 5.98 19.73 -46.12
C GLY A 11 5.64 18.39 -46.75
N ALA A 12 6.55 17.41 -46.68
CA ALA A 12 6.34 16.10 -47.26
C ALA A 12 5.12 15.45 -46.57
N THR A 13 3.96 15.52 -47.23
CA THR A 13 2.77 14.78 -46.82
C THR A 13 2.92 13.37 -47.32
N LEU A 14 2.62 12.38 -46.48
CA LEU A 14 2.59 10.98 -46.89
C LEU A 14 1.69 10.82 -48.13
N ASP A 15 2.11 10.04 -49.12
CA ASP A 15 1.29 9.77 -50.30
C ASP A 15 -0.10 9.24 -49.87
N PRO A 16 -1.21 9.94 -50.19
CA PRO A 16 -2.55 9.52 -49.80
C PRO A 16 -2.90 8.09 -50.24
N ALA A 17 -2.27 7.58 -51.31
CA ALA A 17 -2.44 6.21 -51.77
C ALA A 17 -1.93 5.16 -50.77
N MET A 18 -1.06 5.54 -49.83
CA MET A 18 -0.51 4.66 -48.80
C MET A 18 -1.45 4.49 -47.59
N LEU A 19 -2.39 5.42 -47.39
CA LEU A 19 -3.28 5.42 -46.22
C LEU A 19 -4.08 4.11 -46.08
N PRO A 20 -4.75 3.58 -47.11
CA PRO A 20 -5.54 2.36 -46.96
C PRO A 20 -4.69 1.16 -46.54
N LYS A 21 -3.44 1.10 -46.99
CA LYS A 21 -2.52 0.03 -46.65
C LYS A 21 -2.02 0.13 -45.21
N ILE A 22 -1.70 1.35 -44.76
CA ILE A 22 -1.27 1.59 -43.38
C ILE A 22 -2.43 1.29 -42.42
N GLU A 23 -3.64 1.72 -42.78
CA GLU A 23 -4.84 1.48 -41.99
C GLU A 23 -5.19 -0.01 -41.92
N ALA A 24 -5.07 -0.76 -43.01
CA ALA A 24 -5.31 -2.20 -43.03
C ALA A 24 -4.30 -3.00 -42.20
N ALA A 25 -3.06 -2.49 -42.09
CA ALA A 25 -1.98 -3.14 -41.35
C ALA A 25 -1.85 -2.68 -39.89
N THR A 26 -2.61 -1.67 -39.45
CA THR A 26 -2.49 -1.08 -38.10
C THR A 26 -3.79 -1.26 -37.32
N PHE A 27 -3.66 -1.69 -36.07
CA PHE A 27 -4.77 -2.08 -35.21
C PHE A 27 -4.68 -1.33 -33.89
N GLU A 28 -5.84 -1.04 -33.32
CA GLU A 28 -5.93 -0.64 -31.92
C GLU A 28 -5.85 -1.88 -31.02
N VAL A 29 -5.07 -1.80 -29.95
CA VAL A 29 -5.11 -2.81 -28.89
C VAL A 29 -6.16 -2.38 -27.88
N VAL A 30 -7.14 -3.26 -27.65
CA VAL A 30 -8.31 -2.97 -26.83
C VAL A 30 -8.50 -4.01 -25.74
N GLN A 31 -9.08 -3.62 -24.60
CA GLN A 31 -9.59 -4.54 -23.58
C GLN A 31 -11.07 -4.28 -23.35
N ALA A 32 -11.88 -5.33 -23.27
CA ALA A 32 -13.31 -5.18 -23.04
C ALA A 32 -13.57 -4.54 -21.67
N LYS A 33 -14.44 -3.53 -21.63
CA LYS A 33 -14.87 -2.90 -20.38
C LYS A 33 -15.55 -3.94 -19.48
N PRO A 34 -15.42 -3.82 -18.15
CA PRO A 34 -16.07 -4.73 -17.23
C PRO A 34 -17.59 -4.62 -17.40
N LEU A 35 -18.26 -5.77 -17.58
CA LEU A 35 -19.72 -5.83 -17.74
C LEU A 35 -20.46 -5.65 -16.41
N THR A 36 -19.74 -5.82 -15.29
CA THR A 36 -20.29 -5.73 -13.94
C THR A 36 -19.42 -4.81 -13.10
N ASP A 37 -20.06 -3.90 -12.37
CA ASP A 37 -19.43 -3.07 -11.36
C ASP A 37 -19.91 -3.52 -9.98
N PRO A 38 -19.04 -4.09 -9.12
CA PRO A 38 -19.45 -4.53 -7.79
C PRO A 38 -19.71 -3.36 -6.83
N LEU A 39 -19.38 -2.13 -7.22
CA LEU A 39 -19.53 -0.94 -6.40
C LEU A 39 -20.97 -0.41 -6.44
N THR A 40 -21.37 0.23 -5.35
CA THR A 40 -22.58 1.06 -5.28
C THR A 40 -22.19 2.52 -5.10
N TYR A 41 -22.99 3.42 -5.67
CA TYR A 41 -22.74 4.86 -5.70
C TYR A 41 -23.89 5.64 -5.05
N GLU A 42 -23.61 6.85 -4.57
CA GLU A 42 -24.63 7.72 -3.95
C GLU A 42 -25.74 8.14 -4.93
N LYS A 43 -25.42 8.18 -6.23
CA LYS A 43 -26.34 8.46 -7.34
C LYS A 43 -25.84 7.72 -8.59
N PRO A 44 -26.68 7.55 -9.63
CA PRO A 44 -26.23 7.02 -10.91
C PRO A 44 -25.00 7.79 -11.43
N LEU A 45 -24.03 7.07 -11.99
CA LEU A 45 -22.84 7.69 -12.57
C LEU A 45 -23.24 8.55 -13.79
N PRO A 46 -22.75 9.80 -13.90
CA PRO A 46 -23.11 10.70 -15.00
C PRO A 46 -22.28 10.36 -16.26
N LEU A 47 -22.41 9.13 -16.76
CA LEU A 47 -21.63 8.62 -17.89
C LEU A 47 -21.92 9.39 -19.19
N GLU A 48 -23.06 10.06 -19.28
CA GLU A 48 -23.43 10.95 -20.37
C GLU A 48 -22.53 12.18 -20.50
N LEU A 49 -21.80 12.55 -19.44
CA LEU A 49 -20.82 13.65 -19.45
C LEU A 49 -19.48 13.25 -20.07
N LEU A 50 -19.20 11.95 -20.18
CA LEU A 50 -18.02 11.46 -20.88
C LEU A 50 -18.17 11.67 -22.39
N PRO A 51 -17.06 11.84 -23.13
CA PRO A 51 -17.08 11.85 -24.59
C PRO A 51 -17.91 10.69 -25.15
N TYR A 52 -18.69 10.94 -26.21
CA TYR A 52 -19.62 9.96 -26.79
C TYR A 52 -18.95 8.60 -27.02
N GLN A 53 -17.74 8.62 -27.58
CA GLN A 53 -16.96 7.42 -27.82
C GLN A 53 -16.58 6.69 -26.53
N GLU A 54 -16.04 7.40 -25.54
CA GLU A 54 -15.66 6.80 -24.26
C GLU A 54 -16.85 6.13 -23.55
N ARG A 55 -18.05 6.72 -23.61
CA ARG A 55 -19.23 6.12 -22.94
C ARG A 55 -19.92 5.01 -23.73
N THR A 56 -19.81 4.99 -25.06
CA THR A 56 -20.53 4.01 -25.91
C THR A 56 -19.67 2.85 -26.38
N ASP A 57 -18.35 3.03 -26.41
CA ASP A 57 -17.44 1.96 -26.80
C ASP A 57 -17.46 0.83 -25.76
N LYS A 58 -17.47 -0.41 -26.23
CA LYS A 58 -17.41 -1.61 -25.38
C LYS A 58 -16.01 -1.85 -24.83
N TYR A 59 -15.01 -1.13 -25.33
CA TYR A 59 -13.61 -1.39 -25.02
C TYR A 59 -12.90 -0.13 -24.49
N TYR A 60 -11.85 -0.37 -23.70
CA TYR A 60 -10.81 0.61 -23.42
C TYR A 60 -9.68 0.44 -24.43
N SER A 61 -9.24 1.57 -25.01
CA SER A 61 -8.04 1.65 -25.83
C SER A 61 -6.81 1.60 -24.93
N ILE A 62 -5.89 0.66 -25.15
CA ILE A 62 -4.69 0.49 -24.33
C ILE A 62 -3.39 0.61 -25.14
N GLY A 63 -3.45 0.67 -26.46
CA GLY A 63 -2.29 0.87 -27.32
C GLY A 63 -2.59 0.62 -28.80
N THR A 64 -1.54 0.42 -29.58
CA THR A 64 -1.59 0.11 -31.01
C THR A 64 -0.75 -1.14 -31.30
N ALA A 65 -1.15 -1.92 -32.30
CA ALA A 65 -0.36 -3.01 -32.87
C ALA A 65 -0.34 -2.90 -34.39
N PHE A 66 0.55 -3.64 -35.06
CA PHE A 66 0.59 -3.67 -36.52
C PHE A 66 1.06 -5.01 -37.07
N ALA A 67 0.66 -5.32 -38.29
CA ALA A 67 0.99 -6.56 -38.99
C ALA A 67 2.37 -6.49 -39.69
N ILE A 68 3.15 -7.56 -39.54
CA ILE A 68 4.44 -7.78 -40.23
C ILE A 68 4.40 -8.99 -41.20
N GLY A 69 3.21 -9.53 -41.44
CA GLY A 69 2.95 -10.60 -42.41
C GLY A 69 2.98 -12.01 -41.80
N HIS A 70 2.35 -12.95 -42.50
CA HIS A 70 2.25 -14.35 -42.08
C HIS A 70 1.53 -14.54 -40.73
N ASN A 71 0.43 -13.81 -40.51
CA ASN A 71 -0.32 -13.80 -39.23
C ASN A 71 0.55 -13.41 -38.02
N ARG A 72 1.49 -12.48 -38.21
CA ARG A 72 2.32 -11.94 -37.12
C ARG A 72 2.07 -10.46 -36.91
N TYR A 73 1.84 -10.11 -35.66
CA TYR A 73 1.52 -8.76 -35.21
C TYR A 73 2.49 -8.36 -34.11
N VAL A 74 2.86 -7.08 -34.10
CA VAL A 74 3.80 -6.51 -33.13
C VAL A 74 3.08 -5.43 -32.33
N THR A 75 3.31 -5.39 -31.03
CA THR A 75 3.02 -4.24 -30.16
C THR A 75 4.11 -4.08 -29.12
N ALA A 76 4.02 -3.03 -28.29
CA ALA A 76 4.90 -2.84 -27.16
C ALA A 76 4.61 -3.89 -26.08
N GLY A 77 5.65 -4.35 -25.39
CA GLY A 77 5.50 -5.32 -24.30
C GLY A 77 4.53 -4.82 -23.24
N HIS A 78 4.74 -3.59 -22.74
CA HIS A 78 3.91 -2.99 -21.70
C HIS A 78 2.42 -2.84 -22.07
N VAL A 79 2.11 -2.68 -23.37
CA VAL A 79 0.71 -2.63 -23.84
C VAL A 79 0.04 -3.98 -23.61
N LEU A 80 0.68 -5.08 -24.02
CA LEU A 80 0.14 -6.41 -23.80
C LEU A 80 0.12 -6.77 -22.30
N LEU A 81 1.17 -6.40 -21.56
CA LEU A 81 1.26 -6.71 -20.13
C LEU A 81 0.18 -6.05 -19.26
N ALA A 82 -0.50 -5.02 -19.75
CA ALA A 82 -1.69 -4.47 -19.09
C ALA A 82 -2.84 -5.50 -18.95
N GLY A 83 -2.78 -6.63 -19.68
CA GLY A 83 -3.73 -7.74 -19.55
C GLY A 83 -3.40 -8.74 -18.43
N VAL A 84 -2.21 -8.67 -17.81
CA VAL A 84 -1.81 -9.62 -16.77
C VAL A 84 -2.66 -9.41 -15.52
N GLY A 85 -3.49 -10.41 -15.20
CA GLY A 85 -4.41 -10.38 -14.05
C GLY A 85 -5.54 -9.34 -14.16
N SER A 86 -5.70 -8.69 -15.31
CA SER A 86 -6.63 -7.57 -15.52
C SER A 86 -8.06 -7.88 -15.06
N LEU A 87 -8.74 -6.87 -14.50
CA LEU A 87 -10.18 -6.89 -14.22
C LEU A 87 -11.03 -6.57 -15.46
N TRP A 88 -10.39 -6.31 -16.59
CA TRP A 88 -11.01 -6.11 -17.90
C TRP A 88 -10.90 -7.37 -18.76
N GLY A 89 -11.48 -7.35 -19.97
CA GLY A 89 -11.28 -8.43 -20.94
C GLY A 89 -9.82 -8.60 -21.36
N ALA A 90 -9.48 -9.77 -21.91
CA ALA A 90 -8.16 -9.99 -22.49
C ALA A 90 -7.89 -8.96 -23.61
N PRO A 91 -6.61 -8.57 -23.84
CA PRO A 91 -6.25 -7.75 -25.00
C PRO A 91 -6.66 -8.39 -26.33
N GLU A 92 -7.24 -7.58 -27.21
CA GLU A 92 -7.66 -7.93 -28.56
C GLU A 92 -7.22 -6.83 -29.55
N LEU A 93 -7.23 -7.15 -30.85
CA LEU A 93 -6.95 -6.17 -31.90
C LEU A 93 -8.25 -5.69 -32.55
N ARG A 94 -8.42 -4.38 -32.68
CA ARG A 94 -9.53 -3.75 -33.39
C ARG A 94 -9.04 -3.04 -34.66
N ASP A 95 -9.64 -3.37 -35.80
CA ASP A 95 -9.34 -2.71 -37.08
C ASP A 95 -10.08 -1.37 -37.26
N SER A 96 -9.77 -0.64 -38.33
CA SER A 96 -10.42 0.64 -38.67
C SER A 96 -11.91 0.51 -39.03
N LYS A 97 -12.40 -0.71 -39.27
CA LYS A 97 -13.81 -1.03 -39.52
C LYS A 97 -14.56 -1.45 -38.25
N GLY A 98 -13.86 -1.55 -37.12
CA GLY A 98 -14.41 -1.93 -35.82
C GLY A 98 -14.52 -3.43 -35.58
N HIS A 99 -13.96 -4.28 -36.46
CA HIS A 99 -13.89 -5.72 -36.18
C HIS A 99 -12.83 -5.99 -35.12
N VAL A 100 -13.14 -6.91 -34.21
CA VAL A 100 -12.28 -7.28 -33.09
C VAL A 100 -11.77 -8.71 -33.29
N TYR A 101 -10.47 -8.89 -33.11
CA TYR A 101 -9.75 -10.13 -33.34
C TYR A 101 -9.04 -10.56 -32.06
N ALA A 102 -9.35 -11.78 -31.60
CA ALA A 102 -8.69 -12.37 -30.44
C ALA A 102 -7.24 -12.74 -30.77
N ILE A 103 -6.35 -12.45 -29.81
CA ILE A 103 -4.96 -12.93 -29.82
C ILE A 103 -4.97 -14.44 -29.59
N ASP A 104 -4.29 -15.20 -30.45
CA ASP A 104 -4.13 -16.66 -30.31
C ASP A 104 -2.89 -16.97 -29.47
N LYS A 105 -1.69 -16.75 -30.04
CA LYS A 105 -0.44 -17.14 -29.40
C LYS A 105 0.59 -16.03 -29.39
N VAL A 106 1.32 -15.93 -28.29
CA VAL A 106 2.54 -15.13 -28.18
C VAL A 106 3.69 -15.92 -28.78
N GLU A 107 4.40 -15.35 -29.76
CA GLU A 107 5.46 -16.00 -30.53
C GLU A 107 6.88 -15.52 -30.16
N LYS A 108 7.02 -14.23 -29.83
CA LYS A 108 8.25 -13.63 -29.30
C LYS A 108 7.92 -12.63 -28.22
N PHE A 109 8.78 -12.55 -27.21
CA PHE A 109 8.65 -11.51 -26.19
C PHE A 109 10.01 -11.08 -25.67
N SER A 110 10.20 -9.77 -25.48
CA SER A 110 11.34 -9.25 -24.74
C SER A 110 10.87 -8.15 -23.80
N LEU A 111 11.03 -8.38 -22.49
CA LEU A 111 10.66 -7.37 -21.49
C LEU A 111 11.57 -6.14 -21.61
N ARG A 112 12.88 -6.35 -21.82
CA ARG A 112 13.88 -5.27 -21.87
C ARG A 112 13.80 -4.42 -23.13
N LYS A 113 13.58 -5.07 -24.28
CA LYS A 113 13.35 -4.39 -25.56
C LYS A 113 11.90 -3.88 -25.70
N ASP A 114 11.03 -4.22 -24.74
CA ASP A 114 9.64 -3.79 -24.66
C ASP A 114 8.84 -4.07 -25.94
N PHE A 115 8.91 -5.31 -26.44
CA PHE A 115 8.08 -5.75 -27.56
C PHE A 115 7.50 -7.14 -27.33
N VAL A 116 6.42 -7.41 -28.05
CA VAL A 116 5.83 -8.73 -28.19
C VAL A 116 5.39 -8.95 -29.63
N VAL A 117 5.58 -10.17 -30.11
CA VAL A 117 5.06 -10.66 -31.40
C VAL A 117 4.05 -11.76 -31.11
N PHE A 118 2.87 -11.69 -31.74
CA PHE A 118 1.79 -12.65 -31.52
C PHE A 118 1.00 -12.89 -32.82
N SER A 119 0.22 -13.97 -32.81
CA SER A 119 -0.73 -14.34 -33.86
C SER A 119 -2.17 -14.03 -33.46
N LEU A 120 -3.06 -13.92 -34.45
CA LEU A 120 -4.50 -13.84 -34.23
C LEU A 120 -5.16 -15.20 -34.53
N ALA A 121 -6.25 -15.49 -33.82
CA ALA A 121 -7.01 -16.73 -34.01
C ALA A 121 -7.73 -16.77 -35.37
N SER A 122 -8.26 -15.62 -35.78
CA SER A 122 -8.97 -15.43 -37.05
C SER A 122 -8.45 -14.17 -37.73
N PRO A 123 -7.25 -14.20 -38.36
CA PRO A 123 -6.65 -12.99 -38.92
C PRO A 123 -7.47 -12.42 -40.09
N PRO A 124 -7.47 -11.10 -40.27
CA PRO A 124 -7.94 -10.46 -41.51
C PRO A 124 -7.03 -10.83 -42.70
N ALA A 125 -7.38 -10.33 -43.89
CA ALA A 125 -6.51 -10.45 -45.07
C ALA A 125 -5.09 -9.91 -44.78
N ASP A 126 -4.07 -10.53 -45.37
CA ASP A 126 -2.65 -10.32 -45.04
C ASP A 126 -2.11 -8.99 -45.62
N ASP A 127 -2.51 -7.87 -45.01
CA ASP A 127 -1.98 -6.54 -45.27
C ASP A 127 -0.87 -6.22 -44.26
N ALA A 128 0.38 -6.38 -44.69
CA ALA A 128 1.56 -6.22 -43.85
C ALA A 128 2.41 -4.98 -44.22
N LEU A 129 2.99 -4.37 -43.20
CA LEU A 129 3.99 -3.32 -43.38
C LEU A 129 5.34 -3.94 -43.74
N LYS A 130 5.98 -3.41 -44.79
CA LYS A 130 7.30 -3.89 -45.23
C LYS A 130 8.39 -3.24 -44.36
N PRO A 131 9.27 -4.02 -43.71
CA PRO A 131 10.33 -3.45 -42.88
C PRO A 131 11.44 -2.81 -43.72
N ASP A 132 12.03 -1.76 -43.17
CA ASP A 132 13.33 -1.20 -43.56
C ASP A 132 14.23 -1.13 -42.31
N THR A 133 15.28 -1.95 -42.30
CA THR A 133 16.20 -2.07 -41.15
C THR A 133 17.36 -1.08 -41.22
N ARG A 134 17.43 -0.21 -42.24
CA ARG A 134 18.51 0.77 -42.42
C ARG A 134 17.97 2.18 -42.68
N PRO A 135 17.12 2.72 -41.79
CA PRO A 135 16.64 4.10 -41.90
C PRO A 135 17.79 5.12 -41.80
N ALA A 136 17.71 6.21 -42.55
CA ALA A 136 18.69 7.29 -42.48
C ALA A 136 18.30 8.32 -41.42
N LEU A 137 19.27 8.85 -40.67
CA LEU A 137 19.03 9.98 -39.76
C LEU A 137 18.54 11.22 -40.52
N ASN A 138 17.79 12.05 -39.83
CA ASN A 138 17.19 13.29 -40.31
C ASN A 138 16.18 13.11 -41.46
N GLN A 139 15.66 11.89 -41.64
CA GLN A 139 14.56 11.63 -42.58
C GLN A 139 13.19 11.92 -41.95
N VAL A 140 12.21 12.23 -42.80
CA VAL A 140 10.80 12.32 -42.40
C VAL A 140 10.30 10.96 -41.95
N VAL A 141 9.60 10.95 -40.82
CA VAL A 141 8.97 9.76 -40.25
C VAL A 141 7.54 10.05 -39.84
N TYR A 142 6.75 8.99 -39.81
CA TYR A 142 5.35 9.05 -39.40
C TYR A 142 5.12 8.08 -38.24
N SER A 143 4.65 8.62 -37.11
CA SER A 143 4.10 7.80 -36.02
C SER A 143 2.65 7.51 -36.35
N VAL A 144 2.30 6.22 -36.35
CA VAL A 144 0.92 5.77 -36.57
C VAL A 144 0.40 5.14 -35.28
N GLY A 145 -0.81 5.53 -34.87
CA GLY A 145 -1.45 4.96 -33.69
C GLY A 145 -2.91 5.32 -33.59
N ASN A 146 -3.68 4.53 -32.84
CA ASN A 146 -5.07 4.87 -32.57
C ASN A 146 -5.15 5.78 -31.32
N ALA A 147 -5.56 7.03 -31.53
CA ALA A 147 -5.67 7.99 -30.45
C ALA A 147 -7.00 7.80 -29.71
N LEU A 148 -7.00 7.00 -28.62
CA LEU A 148 -8.14 6.86 -27.70
C LEU A 148 -9.45 6.42 -28.39
N GLY A 149 -9.34 5.54 -29.40
CA GLY A 149 -10.47 5.03 -30.17
C GLY A 149 -10.88 5.91 -31.35
N THR A 150 -10.40 7.16 -31.46
CA THR A 150 -10.85 8.13 -32.48
C THR A 150 -10.44 7.80 -33.92
N GLY A 151 -9.77 6.66 -34.12
CA GLY A 151 -9.31 6.17 -35.42
C GLY A 151 -7.80 6.19 -35.54
N ILE A 152 -7.29 5.65 -36.65
CA ILE A 152 -5.85 5.62 -36.94
C ILE A 152 -5.39 7.04 -37.25
N VAL A 153 -4.50 7.57 -36.40
CA VAL A 153 -3.92 8.89 -36.54
C VAL A 153 -2.47 8.75 -37.00
N ILE A 154 -2.12 9.49 -38.05
CA ILE A 154 -0.77 9.58 -38.58
C ILE A 154 -0.21 10.95 -38.25
N ARG A 155 0.97 11.00 -37.65
CA ARG A 155 1.65 12.24 -37.26
C ARG A 155 3.05 12.26 -37.83
N ASP A 156 3.42 13.33 -38.50
CA ASP A 156 4.74 13.51 -39.10
C ASP A 156 5.77 14.07 -38.11
N GLY A 157 7.04 13.86 -38.42
CA GLY A 157 8.19 14.41 -37.72
C GLY A 157 9.48 13.93 -38.36
N LEU A 158 10.58 13.96 -37.60
CA LEU A 158 11.90 13.57 -38.05
C LEU A 158 12.48 12.47 -37.17
N TYR A 159 13.23 11.54 -37.77
CA TYR A 159 14.14 10.66 -37.05
C TYR A 159 15.41 11.44 -36.72
N THR A 160 15.58 11.88 -35.47
CA THR A 160 16.52 12.95 -35.12
C THR A 160 17.87 12.41 -34.64
N SER A 161 17.87 11.37 -33.83
CA SER A 161 19.09 10.83 -33.22
C SER A 161 18.89 9.41 -32.72
N ASP A 162 19.98 8.81 -32.24
CA ASP A 162 19.97 7.55 -31.54
C ASP A 162 20.41 7.73 -30.09
N THR A 163 19.80 7.00 -29.17
CA THR A 163 20.20 6.99 -27.76
C THR A 163 20.46 5.57 -27.30
N PRO A 164 21.64 5.25 -26.72
CA PRO A 164 21.90 3.92 -26.17
C PRO A 164 20.82 3.51 -25.16
N GLU A 165 20.49 2.22 -25.13
CA GLU A 165 19.63 1.70 -24.08
C GLU A 165 20.26 1.85 -22.68
N GLN A 166 19.40 2.08 -21.69
CA GLN A 166 19.74 2.56 -20.35
C GLN A 166 20.54 1.57 -19.51
N GLN A 167 20.31 0.26 -19.67
CA GLN A 167 20.92 -0.74 -18.80
C GLN A 167 22.37 -1.03 -19.23
N ASP A 168 22.60 -1.42 -20.49
CA ASP A 168 23.93 -1.83 -20.97
C ASP A 168 24.28 -1.26 -22.35
N GLY A 169 23.44 -0.40 -22.94
CA GLY A 169 23.69 0.19 -24.27
C GLY A 169 23.72 -0.85 -25.40
N SER A 170 23.10 -2.02 -25.20
CA SER A 170 23.18 -3.17 -26.12
C SER A 170 22.48 -2.94 -27.47
N TRP A 171 21.59 -1.95 -27.53
CA TRP A 171 21.04 -1.38 -28.76
C TRP A 171 20.90 0.13 -28.58
N LYS A 172 20.48 0.79 -29.66
CA LYS A 172 20.10 2.20 -29.62
C LYS A 172 18.61 2.33 -29.89
N TRP A 173 17.95 3.14 -29.07
CA TRP A 173 16.62 3.64 -29.32
C TRP A 173 16.65 4.70 -30.40
N MET A 174 15.71 4.63 -31.34
CA MET A 174 15.48 5.70 -32.30
C MET A 174 14.78 6.86 -31.59
N ARG A 175 15.33 8.08 -31.72
CA ARG A 175 14.71 9.31 -31.21
C ARG A 175 14.01 10.01 -32.37
N PHE A 176 12.75 10.39 -32.17
CA PHE A 176 11.98 11.05 -33.22
C PHE A 176 11.07 12.16 -32.70
N SER A 177 10.77 13.15 -33.53
CA SER A 177 9.98 14.33 -33.15
C SER A 177 8.48 14.26 -33.46
N ALA A 178 8.05 13.26 -34.24
CA ALA A 178 6.63 13.08 -34.54
C ALA A 178 5.84 12.93 -33.24
N ALA A 179 4.77 13.70 -33.08
CA ALA A 179 4.08 13.78 -31.79
C ALA A 179 3.52 12.41 -31.40
N ALA A 180 3.76 11.99 -30.15
CA ALA A 180 3.20 10.77 -29.58
C ALA A 180 2.30 11.12 -28.38
N SER A 181 1.14 10.47 -28.32
CA SER A 181 0.18 10.57 -27.23
C SER A 181 -0.17 9.16 -26.71
N PRO A 182 -0.78 9.03 -25.51
CA PRO A 182 -1.39 7.77 -25.10
C PRO A 182 -2.25 7.19 -26.24
N GLY A 183 -2.07 5.90 -26.51
CA GLY A 183 -2.65 5.21 -27.67
C GLY A 183 -1.63 4.87 -28.77
N ASN A 184 -0.57 5.68 -28.97
CA ASN A 184 0.45 5.39 -30.00
C ASN A 184 1.46 4.31 -29.60
N SER A 185 1.59 3.99 -28.31
CA SER A 185 2.48 2.94 -27.83
C SER A 185 2.17 1.60 -28.48
N GLY A 186 3.20 0.93 -28.99
CA GLY A 186 3.14 -0.29 -29.79
C GLY A 186 2.88 -0.08 -31.28
N GLY A 187 2.55 1.14 -31.71
CA GLY A 187 2.29 1.46 -33.11
C GLY A 187 3.56 1.52 -33.98
N PRO A 188 3.40 1.48 -35.32
CA PRO A 188 4.54 1.51 -36.22
C PRO A 188 5.08 2.93 -36.40
N LEU A 189 6.41 3.05 -36.43
CA LEU A 189 7.11 4.20 -36.96
C LEU A 189 7.45 3.92 -38.43
N LEU A 190 7.03 4.79 -39.33
CA LEU A 190 7.18 4.63 -40.77
C LEU A 190 8.11 5.68 -41.37
N ASP A 191 8.80 5.36 -42.46
CA ASP A 191 9.49 6.35 -43.30
C ASP A 191 8.55 7.03 -44.31
N ALA A 192 9.09 7.95 -45.13
CA ALA A 192 8.35 8.65 -46.18
C ALA A 192 7.78 7.77 -47.30
N SER A 193 8.26 6.53 -47.44
CA SER A 193 7.73 5.54 -48.37
C SER A 193 6.71 4.58 -47.72
N GLY A 194 6.34 4.83 -46.46
CA GLY A 194 5.45 3.98 -45.67
C GLY A 194 6.06 2.64 -45.26
N LYS A 195 7.40 2.51 -45.29
CA LYS A 195 8.07 1.32 -44.76
C LYS A 195 8.24 1.42 -43.25
N LEU A 196 8.13 0.28 -42.59
CA LEU A 196 8.25 0.15 -41.15
C LEU A 196 9.72 0.22 -40.72
N ILE A 197 10.06 1.17 -39.86
CA ILE A 197 11.43 1.36 -39.36
C ILE A 197 11.56 1.11 -37.85
N GLY A 198 10.45 1.15 -37.09
CA GLY A 198 10.48 0.88 -35.65
C GLY A 198 9.11 0.73 -34.99
N VAL A 199 9.13 0.40 -33.69
CA VAL A 199 7.97 0.29 -32.78
C VAL A 199 7.98 1.48 -31.83
N VAL A 200 6.92 2.28 -31.80
CA VAL A 200 6.80 3.42 -30.87
C VAL A 200 6.57 2.92 -29.45
N LEU A 201 7.36 3.35 -28.46
CA LEU A 201 7.27 2.80 -27.09
C LEU A 201 6.92 3.85 -26.03
N MET A 202 7.68 4.94 -25.97
CA MET A 202 7.61 5.89 -24.86
C MET A 202 7.87 7.33 -25.33
N LYS A 203 7.24 8.28 -24.65
CA LYS A 203 7.52 9.71 -24.80
C LYS A 203 8.62 10.13 -23.83
N SER A 204 9.53 11.02 -24.23
CA SER A 204 10.48 11.63 -23.28
C SER A 204 9.74 12.53 -22.30
N ALA A 205 10.03 12.42 -21.01
CA ALA A 205 9.40 13.23 -19.98
C ALA A 205 9.74 14.73 -20.11
N ASN A 206 10.94 15.05 -20.59
CA ASN A 206 11.52 16.41 -20.52
C ASN A 206 11.77 17.06 -21.89
N GLU A 207 11.41 16.40 -22.99
CA GLU A 207 11.72 16.85 -24.35
C GLU A 207 10.61 16.49 -25.32
N ASN A 208 10.51 17.24 -26.42
CA ASN A 208 9.64 16.92 -27.55
C ASN A 208 10.23 15.81 -28.45
N LEU A 209 10.78 14.76 -27.84
CA LEU A 209 11.34 13.59 -28.52
C LEU A 209 10.78 12.30 -27.94
N ASN A 210 10.42 11.36 -28.81
CA ASN A 210 9.89 10.05 -28.46
C ASN A 210 10.93 8.96 -28.73
N TYR A 211 10.71 7.77 -28.17
CA TYR A 211 11.57 6.60 -28.36
C TYR A 211 10.84 5.54 -29.16
N ALA A 212 11.53 4.99 -30.15
CA ALA A 212 11.12 3.78 -30.85
C ALA A 212 12.20 2.70 -30.79
N LEU A 213 11.78 1.44 -30.71
CA LEU A 213 12.66 0.29 -30.93
C LEU A 213 12.87 0.12 -32.44
N PRO A 214 14.12 0.09 -32.96
CA PRO A 214 14.35 -0.21 -34.38
C PRO A 214 13.73 -1.55 -34.76
N ILE A 215 13.06 -1.64 -35.91
CA ILE A 215 12.36 -2.87 -36.33
C ILE A 215 13.32 -4.07 -36.45
N GLY A 216 14.58 -3.81 -36.82
CA GLY A 216 15.63 -4.83 -36.84
C GLY A 216 15.76 -5.59 -35.52
N GLN A 217 15.60 -4.91 -34.38
CA GLN A 217 15.68 -5.53 -33.05
C GLN A 217 14.56 -6.56 -32.78
N VAL A 218 13.38 -6.37 -33.38
CA VAL A 218 12.25 -7.31 -33.31
C VAL A 218 12.47 -8.49 -34.25
N LEU A 219 12.94 -8.20 -35.48
CA LEU A 219 13.16 -9.22 -36.51
C LEU A 219 14.32 -10.15 -36.15
N GLU A 220 15.41 -9.62 -35.60
CA GLU A 220 16.60 -10.36 -35.18
C GLU A 220 16.41 -11.10 -33.85
N ALA A 221 15.36 -10.77 -33.08
CA ALA A 221 15.09 -11.47 -31.83
C ALA A 221 14.77 -12.94 -32.09
N PRO A 222 15.22 -13.88 -31.22
CA PRO A 222 14.95 -15.30 -31.38
C PRO A 222 13.46 -15.58 -31.55
N ASP A 223 13.11 -16.38 -32.56
CA ASP A 223 11.77 -16.93 -32.67
C ASP A 223 11.47 -17.85 -31.48
N HIS A 224 10.20 -17.98 -31.11
CA HIS A 224 9.73 -18.98 -30.16
C HIS A 224 10.33 -18.85 -28.75
N GLN A 225 10.63 -17.61 -28.34
CA GLN A 225 11.27 -17.33 -27.07
C GLN A 225 10.71 -16.08 -26.39
N ALA A 226 10.42 -16.21 -25.09
CA ALA A 226 10.21 -15.09 -24.19
C ALA A 226 11.50 -14.82 -23.40
N ILE A 227 11.97 -13.58 -23.39
CA ILE A 227 13.21 -13.14 -22.74
C ILE A 227 12.90 -12.05 -21.72
N ILE A 228 13.31 -12.30 -20.49
CA ILE A 228 13.29 -11.34 -19.40
C ILE A 228 14.75 -11.12 -18.99
N ASP A 229 15.18 -9.88 -19.05
CA ASP A 229 16.51 -9.43 -18.63
C ASP A 229 16.42 -7.97 -18.24
N THR A 230 16.08 -7.68 -16.98
CA THR A 230 15.92 -6.31 -16.51
C THR A 230 16.56 -6.12 -15.15
N ARG A 231 17.15 -4.94 -14.92
CA ARG A 231 17.60 -4.53 -13.59
C ARG A 231 16.38 -4.22 -12.71
N THR A 232 16.37 -4.81 -11.53
CA THR A 232 15.32 -4.66 -10.53
C THR A 232 15.89 -4.03 -9.26
N SER A 233 15.03 -3.34 -8.52
CA SER A 233 15.36 -2.70 -7.24
C SER A 233 14.19 -2.89 -6.30
N TYR A 234 14.36 -3.77 -5.31
CA TYR A 234 13.35 -4.05 -4.29
C TYR A 234 13.61 -3.24 -3.02
N GLN A 235 12.54 -2.67 -2.45
CA GLN A 235 12.60 -1.85 -1.23
C GLN A 235 11.30 -1.97 -0.44
N LEU A 236 11.41 -2.12 0.89
CA LEU A 236 10.29 -2.01 1.81
C LEU A 236 10.13 -0.56 2.29
N ASP A 237 8.90 -0.13 2.54
CA ASP A 237 8.56 1.23 2.99
C ASP A 237 8.93 1.53 4.46
N ILE A 238 9.81 0.74 5.06
CA ILE A 238 10.28 0.89 6.45
C ILE A 238 11.75 1.31 6.56
N PHE A 239 12.47 1.41 5.44
CA PHE A 239 13.85 1.90 5.37
C PHE A 239 14.28 2.23 3.93
N ASP A 240 15.45 2.85 3.76
CA ASP A 240 16.01 3.20 2.44
C ASP A 240 16.91 2.12 1.81
N ALA A 241 17.19 1.03 2.52
CA ALA A 241 17.97 -0.07 1.99
C ALA A 241 17.25 -0.73 0.79
N ARG A 242 18.01 -0.95 -0.28
CA ARG A 242 17.54 -1.58 -1.51
C ARG A 242 18.26 -2.90 -1.75
N GLN A 243 17.53 -3.84 -2.34
CA GLN A 243 18.09 -5.02 -2.97
C GLN A 243 18.04 -4.80 -4.49
N ASN A 244 19.20 -4.54 -5.08
CA ASN A 244 19.33 -4.41 -6.52
C ASN A 244 19.68 -5.78 -7.11
N GLY A 245 19.06 -6.11 -8.24
CA GLY A 245 19.21 -7.41 -8.87
C GLY A 245 19.09 -7.35 -10.39
N LEU A 246 19.24 -8.53 -10.99
CA LEU A 246 18.90 -8.77 -12.38
C LEU A 246 17.80 -9.83 -12.40
N PHE A 247 16.62 -9.45 -12.86
CA PHE A 247 15.58 -10.43 -13.18
C PHE A 247 15.88 -11.01 -14.57
N LYS A 248 16.47 -12.20 -14.58
CA LYS A 248 16.78 -12.95 -15.80
C LYS A 248 15.96 -14.22 -15.87
N ALA A 249 15.14 -14.35 -16.90
CA ALA A 249 14.40 -15.56 -17.16
C ALA A 249 14.13 -15.74 -18.65
N GLN A 250 13.95 -16.99 -19.05
CA GLN A 250 13.63 -17.38 -20.42
C GLN A 250 12.66 -18.55 -20.39
N PHE A 251 11.70 -18.56 -21.33
CA PHE A 251 10.83 -19.71 -21.57
C PHE A 251 10.41 -19.80 -23.04
N SER A 252 10.01 -21.01 -23.45
CA SER A 252 9.64 -21.32 -24.83
C SER A 252 8.28 -20.77 -25.21
N LEU A 253 8.15 -20.37 -26.47
CA LEU A 253 6.91 -19.99 -27.17
C LEU A 253 6.77 -20.90 -28.41
N PRO A 254 5.64 -20.90 -29.16
CA PRO A 254 4.42 -20.15 -28.93
C PRO A 254 3.60 -20.66 -27.74
N MET A 255 2.92 -19.75 -27.05
CA MET A 255 1.99 -20.07 -25.97
C MET A 255 0.69 -19.31 -26.17
N THR A 256 -0.45 -19.87 -25.72
CA THR A 256 -1.69 -19.08 -25.65
C THR A 256 -1.46 -17.84 -24.78
N LEU A 257 -2.22 -16.77 -25.00
CA LEU A 257 -2.08 -15.55 -24.20
C LEU A 257 -2.22 -15.80 -22.69
N GLY A 258 -3.15 -16.67 -22.29
CA GLY A 258 -3.35 -17.04 -20.90
C GLY A 258 -2.18 -17.83 -20.29
N ASP A 259 -1.59 -18.77 -21.05
CA ASP A 259 -0.40 -19.51 -20.61
C ASP A 259 0.82 -18.61 -20.48
N PHE A 260 0.98 -17.67 -21.42
CA PHE A 260 2.04 -16.65 -21.37
C PHE A 260 1.94 -15.80 -20.10
N TYR A 261 0.76 -15.27 -19.77
CA TYR A 261 0.56 -14.48 -18.55
C TYR A 261 0.83 -15.28 -17.27
N ARG A 262 0.37 -16.53 -17.18
CA ARG A 262 0.68 -17.38 -16.02
C ARG A 262 2.19 -17.58 -15.86
N ASN A 263 2.89 -17.97 -16.93
CA ASN A 263 4.34 -18.19 -16.90
C ASN A 263 5.12 -16.91 -16.52
N LEU A 264 4.70 -15.75 -17.03
CA LEU A 264 5.31 -14.47 -16.69
C LEU A 264 5.07 -14.13 -15.21
N GLN A 265 3.81 -14.22 -14.75
CA GLN A 265 3.44 -13.90 -13.37
C GLN A 265 4.14 -14.80 -12.36
N ASP A 266 4.21 -16.11 -12.60
CA ASP A 266 4.89 -17.07 -11.70
C ASP A 266 6.37 -16.71 -11.53
N ARG A 267 7.04 -16.29 -12.61
CA ARG A 267 8.46 -15.90 -12.58
C ARG A 267 8.66 -14.55 -11.91
N THR A 268 7.79 -13.58 -12.18
CA THR A 268 7.83 -12.27 -11.51
C THR A 268 7.61 -12.43 -10.02
N ASN A 269 6.63 -13.24 -9.61
CA ASN A 269 6.35 -13.55 -8.20
C ASN A 269 7.58 -14.20 -7.53
N ALA A 270 8.14 -15.24 -8.15
CA ALA A 270 9.34 -15.91 -7.62
C ALA A 270 10.56 -14.96 -7.53
N ASN A 271 10.69 -13.99 -8.44
CA ASN A 271 11.71 -12.96 -8.37
C ASN A 271 11.47 -12.02 -7.18
N SER A 272 10.25 -11.49 -7.01
CA SER A 272 9.88 -10.65 -5.85
C SER A 272 10.15 -11.36 -4.52
N GLU A 273 9.76 -12.63 -4.39
CA GLU A 273 10.04 -13.44 -3.19
C GLU A 273 11.55 -13.58 -2.93
N THR A 274 12.33 -13.80 -3.98
CA THR A 274 13.80 -13.92 -3.90
C THR A 274 14.44 -12.60 -3.47
N GLU A 275 13.99 -11.48 -4.05
CA GLU A 275 14.52 -10.15 -3.72
C GLU A 275 14.15 -9.71 -2.32
N LEU A 276 12.89 -9.94 -1.88
CA LEU A 276 12.47 -9.68 -0.51
C LEU A 276 13.31 -10.52 0.46
N LYS A 277 13.48 -11.81 0.21
CA LYS A 277 14.31 -12.68 1.04
C LYS A 277 15.76 -12.20 1.11
N ALA A 278 16.34 -11.80 -0.01
CA ALA A 278 17.70 -11.27 -0.06
C ALA A 278 17.81 -9.92 0.70
N LEU A 279 16.81 -9.04 0.56
CA LEU A 279 16.75 -7.77 1.28
C LEU A 279 16.68 -8.00 2.80
N LEU A 280 15.80 -8.90 3.25
CA LEU A 280 15.66 -9.22 4.67
C LEU A 280 16.90 -9.92 5.23
N ALA A 281 17.56 -10.77 4.45
CA ALA A 281 18.83 -11.38 4.86
C ALA A 281 19.94 -10.32 5.00
N LYS A 282 20.05 -9.42 4.01
CA LYS A 282 21.00 -8.31 4.00
C LYS A 282 20.80 -7.35 5.18
N GLU A 283 19.54 -7.03 5.50
CA GLU A 283 19.20 -6.10 6.59
C GLU A 283 18.99 -6.79 7.94
N SER A 284 19.11 -8.13 8.04
CA SER A 284 18.76 -8.89 9.25
C SER A 284 19.36 -8.35 10.55
N ALA A 285 20.63 -7.92 10.51
CA ALA A 285 21.34 -7.32 11.64
C ALA A 285 20.94 -5.86 11.93
N ASN A 286 20.27 -5.18 11.00
CA ASN A 286 19.84 -3.78 11.09
C ASN A 286 18.32 -3.62 11.26
N LEU A 287 17.55 -4.72 11.16
CA LEU A 287 16.10 -4.71 11.30
C LEU A 287 15.66 -4.49 12.76
N PHE A 288 14.67 -3.63 12.95
CA PHE A 288 13.99 -3.54 14.23
C PHE A 288 13.35 -4.90 14.60
N PRO A 289 13.48 -5.35 15.86
CA PRO A 289 13.99 -4.60 17.03
C PRO A 289 15.47 -4.79 17.38
N ASN A 290 16.21 -5.63 16.67
CA ASN A 290 17.58 -5.99 17.07
C ASN A 290 18.65 -5.08 16.46
N GLY A 291 18.31 -4.36 15.40
CA GLY A 291 19.26 -3.52 14.67
C GLY A 291 19.65 -2.24 15.39
N GLU A 292 20.78 -1.67 14.96
CA GLU A 292 21.22 -0.35 15.37
C GLU A 292 20.10 0.68 15.19
N GLY A 293 20.04 1.66 16.10
CA GLY A 293 18.96 2.66 16.12
C GLY A 293 17.64 2.21 16.75
N SER A 294 17.50 0.94 17.18
CA SER A 294 16.26 0.44 17.81
C SER A 294 16.08 0.90 19.27
N SER A 295 17.18 1.24 19.95
CA SER A 295 17.20 1.50 21.40
C SER A 295 16.20 2.58 21.82
N ARG A 296 16.04 3.67 21.06
CA ARG A 296 15.10 4.73 21.42
C ARG A 296 13.67 4.20 21.57
N LEU A 297 13.16 3.46 20.57
CA LEU A 297 11.83 2.85 20.63
C LEU A 297 11.70 1.78 21.73
N LEU A 298 12.75 1.00 21.97
CA LEU A 298 12.71 -0.08 22.97
C LEU A 298 12.69 0.44 24.40
N PHE A 299 13.35 1.57 24.68
CA PHE A 299 13.54 2.09 26.04
C PHE A 299 12.72 3.34 26.37
N GLN A 300 12.15 4.04 25.38
CA GLN A 300 11.30 5.23 25.63
C GLN A 300 10.11 4.89 26.54
N GLN A 301 9.39 5.86 27.08
CA GLN A 301 8.13 5.56 27.78
C GLN A 301 7.07 5.10 26.77
N THR A 302 6.08 4.33 27.23
CA THR A 302 5.00 3.90 26.35
C THR A 302 4.22 5.13 25.92
N GLN A 303 3.91 5.22 24.63
CA GLN A 303 3.10 6.30 24.09
C GLN A 303 1.75 5.69 23.72
N LEU A 304 0.69 6.15 24.38
CA LEU A 304 -0.68 5.80 24.06
C LEU A 304 -1.13 6.63 22.87
N ASP A 305 -1.69 5.96 21.87
CA ASP A 305 -2.12 6.56 20.62
C ASP A 305 -3.21 5.68 20.02
N GLY A 306 -4.41 6.25 19.88
CA GLY A 306 -5.56 5.55 19.29
C GLY A 306 -5.34 5.29 17.79
N PHE A 307 -4.49 6.08 17.13
CA PHE A 307 -4.21 5.92 15.71
C PHE A 307 -2.98 5.02 15.47
N PRO A 308 -3.04 4.03 14.54
CA PRO A 308 -1.89 3.19 14.27
C PRO A 308 -0.76 3.97 13.60
N THR A 309 0.48 3.56 13.85
CA THR A 309 1.67 4.14 13.21
C THR A 309 2.59 3.04 12.68
N LEU A 310 3.41 3.38 11.68
CA LEU A 310 4.40 2.47 11.11
C LEU A 310 5.77 2.72 11.75
N ILE A 311 6.46 1.65 12.16
CA ILE A 311 7.83 1.72 12.65
C ILE A 311 8.79 1.71 11.46
N VAL A 312 9.52 2.81 11.28
CA VAL A 312 10.42 3.03 10.14
C VAL A 312 11.82 3.44 10.63
N ARG A 313 12.85 3.11 9.87
CA ARG A 313 14.22 3.60 10.06
C ARG A 313 14.39 4.91 9.31
N GLY A 314 14.63 5.99 10.06
CA GLY A 314 14.90 7.30 9.50
C GLY A 314 16.27 7.36 8.80
N SER A 315 16.52 8.46 8.09
CA SER A 315 17.81 8.71 7.42
C SER A 315 18.98 8.87 8.39
N ASN A 316 18.70 9.18 9.67
CA ASN A 316 19.67 9.19 10.76
C ASN A 316 20.01 7.79 11.29
N GLY A 317 19.41 6.74 10.75
CA GLY A 317 19.59 5.35 11.19
C GLY A 317 18.76 4.95 12.42
N GLU A 318 18.07 5.88 13.08
CA GLU A 318 17.20 5.57 14.21
C GLU A 318 15.84 5.01 13.74
N TRP A 319 15.32 4.02 14.46
CA TRP A 319 13.96 3.56 14.28
C TRP A 319 12.98 4.44 15.05
N GLY A 320 11.87 4.81 14.42
CA GLY A 320 10.85 5.70 14.98
C GLY A 320 9.46 5.39 14.46
N ARG A 321 8.44 6.04 15.03
CA ARG A 321 7.05 5.95 14.56
C ARG A 321 6.82 6.98 13.45
N ALA A 322 6.13 6.59 12.39
CA ALA A 322 5.73 7.45 11.28
C ALA A 322 4.22 7.30 10.99
N GLY A 323 3.62 8.37 10.44
CA GLY A 323 2.21 8.39 10.06
C GLY A 323 1.24 8.73 11.18
N SER A 324 1.64 9.51 12.18
CA SER A 324 0.80 9.88 13.33
C SER A 324 -0.27 10.95 13.02
N SER A 325 -0.29 11.51 11.81
CA SER A 325 -1.30 12.50 11.41
C SER A 325 -2.48 11.80 10.76
N SER A 326 -3.69 12.11 11.23
CA SER A 326 -4.94 11.56 10.72
C SER A 326 -5.98 12.65 10.43
N GLN A 327 -6.88 12.33 9.52
CA GLN A 327 -8.11 13.06 9.26
C GLN A 327 -9.29 12.28 9.86
N HIS A 328 -10.10 12.95 10.67
CA HIS A 328 -11.25 12.38 11.35
C HIS A 328 -12.55 12.49 10.55
N PHE A 329 -13.33 11.40 10.53
CA PHE A 329 -14.66 11.33 9.94
C PHE A 329 -15.62 10.68 10.94
N SER A 330 -16.65 11.40 11.37
CA SER A 330 -17.65 10.85 12.30
C SER A 330 -18.64 9.92 11.58
N LEU A 331 -19.06 8.86 12.27
CA LEU A 331 -20.13 7.95 11.87
C LEU A 331 -21.30 8.06 12.87
N SER A 332 -22.40 7.36 12.59
CA SER A 332 -23.50 7.24 13.54
C SER A 332 -23.09 6.46 14.80
N GLY A 333 -23.84 6.61 15.90
CA GLY A 333 -23.68 5.79 17.10
C GLY A 333 -22.30 5.93 17.75
N ASN A 334 -21.71 7.12 17.76
CA ASN A 334 -20.36 7.41 18.25
C ASN A 334 -19.23 6.67 17.50
N GLY A 335 -19.51 6.03 16.37
CA GLY A 335 -18.46 5.49 15.50
C GLY A 335 -17.66 6.60 14.83
N TYR A 336 -16.46 6.28 14.35
CA TYR A 336 -15.67 7.17 13.52
C TYR A 336 -14.67 6.40 12.66
N VAL A 337 -14.10 7.11 11.69
CA VAL A 337 -12.94 6.68 10.91
C VAL A 337 -11.88 7.77 10.98
N ASP A 338 -10.70 7.42 11.49
CA ASP A 338 -9.51 8.22 11.32
C ASP A 338 -8.67 7.65 10.18
N VAL A 339 -8.15 8.51 9.30
CA VAL A 339 -7.38 8.10 8.11
C VAL A 339 -6.10 8.91 8.01
N GLY A 340 -4.99 8.22 7.81
CA GLY A 340 -3.66 8.81 7.63
C GLY A 340 -2.80 7.95 6.71
N GLY A 341 -1.50 8.18 6.71
CA GLY A 341 -0.60 7.36 5.92
C GLY A 341 0.87 7.51 6.27
N ALA A 342 1.65 6.50 5.89
CA ALA A 342 3.10 6.46 5.99
C ALA A 342 3.69 5.90 4.68
N GLY A 343 4.40 6.74 3.93
CA GLY A 343 4.89 6.38 2.60
C GLY A 343 3.74 6.05 1.64
N ARG A 344 3.75 4.84 1.07
CA ARG A 344 2.69 4.36 0.15
C ARG A 344 1.54 3.66 0.85
N ASN A 345 1.51 3.68 2.18
CA ASN A 345 0.62 2.87 3.00
C ASN A 345 -0.45 3.74 3.66
N GLY A 346 -1.71 3.38 3.45
CA GLY A 346 -2.84 3.95 4.19
C GLY A 346 -2.91 3.35 5.58
N LEU A 347 -3.15 4.21 6.57
CA LEU A 347 -3.37 3.84 7.96
C LEU A 347 -4.79 4.27 8.34
N VAL A 348 -5.54 3.41 9.03
CA VAL A 348 -6.92 3.69 9.40
C VAL A 348 -7.17 3.21 10.82
N HIS A 349 -7.94 3.98 11.60
CA HIS A 349 -8.66 3.45 12.75
C HIS A 349 -10.15 3.59 12.48
N LEU A 350 -10.86 2.46 12.34
CA LEU A 350 -12.31 2.39 12.28
C LEU A 350 -12.86 2.02 13.66
N ARG A 351 -13.44 2.98 14.38
CA ARG A 351 -14.20 2.69 15.60
C ARG A 351 -15.62 2.24 15.23
N ARG A 352 -16.03 1.10 15.78
CA ARG A 352 -17.36 0.52 15.59
C ARG A 352 -18.44 1.40 16.24
N PRO A 353 -19.57 1.69 15.55
CA PRO A 353 -20.74 2.29 16.19
C PRO A 353 -21.23 1.49 17.40
N ASP A 354 -21.59 2.17 18.50
CA ASP A 354 -21.96 1.54 19.78
C ASP A 354 -23.22 0.65 19.70
N ASP A 355 -24.09 0.94 18.74
CA ASP A 355 -25.32 0.22 18.44
C ASP A 355 -25.11 -0.95 17.47
N MET A 356 -23.92 -1.09 16.87
CA MET A 356 -23.60 -2.19 15.96
C MET A 356 -23.16 -3.43 16.72
N ASP A 357 -23.70 -4.60 16.38
CA ASP A 357 -23.27 -5.88 16.95
C ASP A 357 -21.78 -6.18 16.67
N ALA A 358 -21.07 -6.67 17.69
CA ALA A 358 -19.63 -6.93 17.61
C ALA A 358 -19.32 -8.10 16.68
N ALA A 359 -20.07 -9.20 16.77
CA ALA A 359 -19.83 -10.39 15.95
C ALA A 359 -20.05 -10.08 14.46
N ARG A 360 -21.06 -9.27 14.15
CA ARG A 360 -21.26 -8.74 12.79
C ARG A 360 -20.10 -7.85 12.33
N PHE A 361 -19.67 -6.90 13.15
CA PHE A 361 -18.58 -5.99 12.77
C PHE A 361 -17.25 -6.72 12.51
N TYR A 362 -16.84 -7.64 13.40
CA TYR A 362 -15.59 -8.39 13.24
C TYR A 362 -15.70 -9.51 12.20
N GLY A 363 -16.89 -10.10 12.02
CA GLY A 363 -17.11 -11.24 11.16
C GLY A 363 -17.40 -10.92 9.69
N ASP A 364 -17.77 -9.68 9.34
CA ASP A 364 -18.16 -9.30 7.98
C ASP A 364 -17.31 -8.16 7.41
N ALA A 365 -16.42 -8.50 6.48
CA ALA A 365 -15.57 -7.54 5.77
C ALA A 365 -16.40 -6.45 5.05
N LYS A 366 -17.56 -6.80 4.48
CA LYS A 366 -18.43 -5.84 3.80
C LYS A 366 -18.97 -4.80 4.77
N THR A 367 -19.45 -5.21 5.94
CA THR A 367 -19.93 -4.28 6.98
C THR A 367 -18.84 -3.26 7.34
N ARG A 368 -17.58 -3.67 7.53
CA ARG A 368 -16.48 -2.72 7.83
C ARG A 368 -16.19 -1.77 6.66
N MET A 369 -16.10 -2.30 5.44
CA MET A 369 -15.81 -1.49 4.27
C MET A 369 -16.94 -0.51 3.92
N ASP A 370 -18.21 -0.88 4.16
CA ASP A 370 -19.35 0.01 3.99
C ASP A 370 -19.32 1.19 4.99
N LEU A 371 -18.88 0.95 6.23
CA LEU A 371 -18.65 2.05 7.19
C LEU A 371 -17.58 3.01 6.67
N LEU A 372 -16.45 2.48 6.18
CA LEU A 372 -15.41 3.26 5.52
C LEU A 372 -15.96 4.07 4.33
N ALA A 373 -16.73 3.44 3.45
CA ALA A 373 -17.36 4.06 2.28
C ALA A 373 -18.33 5.19 2.66
N SER A 374 -19.08 5.02 3.76
CA SER A 374 -20.07 5.99 4.23
C SER A 374 -19.48 7.36 4.62
N THR A 375 -18.19 7.43 4.92
CA THR A 375 -17.47 8.69 5.18
C THR A 375 -17.41 9.61 3.95
N GLY A 376 -17.60 9.05 2.74
CA GLY A 376 -17.46 9.76 1.47
C GLY A 376 -16.01 9.93 0.99
N MET A 377 -15.04 9.29 1.65
CA MET A 377 -13.62 9.32 1.25
C MET A 377 -13.35 8.56 -0.06
N PHE A 378 -14.18 7.56 -0.37
CA PHE A 378 -14.08 6.81 -1.62
C PHE A 378 -14.93 7.50 -2.68
N GLN A 379 -14.27 7.96 -3.75
CA GLN A 379 -14.93 8.67 -4.83
C GLN A 379 -14.44 8.16 -6.18
N ARG A 380 -15.38 8.05 -7.13
CA ARG A 380 -15.08 7.81 -8.53
C ARG A 380 -15.26 9.11 -9.30
N THR A 381 -14.21 9.56 -9.96
CA THR A 381 -14.29 10.68 -10.89
C THR A 381 -14.91 10.22 -12.20
N VAL A 382 -15.95 10.91 -12.66
CA VAL A 382 -16.56 10.73 -13.98
C VAL A 382 -16.71 12.11 -14.62
N ALA A 383 -16.01 12.34 -15.73
CA ALA A 383 -15.83 13.66 -16.31
C ALA A 383 -15.32 14.67 -15.25
N SER A 384 -16.06 15.75 -14.99
CA SER A 384 -15.73 16.75 -13.95
C SER A 384 -16.35 16.45 -12.58
N GLU A 385 -17.17 15.41 -12.46
CA GLU A 385 -17.86 15.08 -11.21
C GLU A 385 -17.11 14.03 -10.38
N LYS A 386 -17.15 14.17 -9.06
CA LYS A 386 -16.72 13.15 -8.11
C LYS A 386 -17.94 12.53 -7.45
N ILE A 387 -18.19 11.25 -7.73
CA ILE A 387 -19.34 10.53 -7.19
C ILE A 387 -18.88 9.67 -6.03
N LYS A 388 -19.52 9.80 -4.87
CA LYS A 388 -19.20 8.97 -3.70
C LYS A 388 -19.54 7.51 -3.97
N ILE A 389 -18.61 6.64 -3.59
CA ILE A 389 -18.80 5.20 -3.54
C ILE A 389 -19.37 4.89 -2.15
N THR A 390 -20.53 4.23 -2.11
CA THR A 390 -21.24 3.89 -0.86
C THR A 390 -21.03 2.43 -0.46
N SER A 391 -20.52 1.59 -1.36
CA SER A 391 -20.08 0.22 -1.05
C SER A 391 -19.11 -0.27 -2.12
N LEU A 392 -18.11 -1.06 -1.72
CA LEU A 392 -17.18 -1.75 -2.64
C LEU A 392 -17.64 -3.18 -3.00
N GLY A 393 -18.82 -3.60 -2.52
CA GLY A 393 -19.34 -4.94 -2.76
C GLY A 393 -18.77 -5.97 -1.79
N LYS A 394 -18.31 -7.12 -2.30
CA LYS A 394 -17.62 -8.16 -1.51
C LYS A 394 -16.16 -8.24 -1.94
N PRO A 395 -15.22 -8.53 -1.02
CA PRO A 395 -13.85 -8.76 -1.42
C PRO A 395 -13.73 -10.09 -2.18
N ILE A 396 -12.75 -10.21 -3.06
CA ILE A 396 -12.42 -11.46 -3.77
C ILE A 396 -11.52 -12.39 -2.95
N LEU A 397 -10.96 -11.87 -1.86
CA LEU A 397 -10.18 -12.60 -0.86
C LEU A 397 -10.61 -12.11 0.53
N ASP A 398 -10.85 -13.03 1.44
CA ASP A 398 -11.02 -12.77 2.88
C ASP A 398 -10.37 -13.93 3.63
N THR A 399 -9.21 -13.66 4.23
CA THR A 399 -8.39 -14.67 4.92
C THR A 399 -7.80 -14.09 6.20
N VAL A 400 -7.22 -14.94 7.04
CA VAL A 400 -6.47 -14.49 8.23
C VAL A 400 -4.98 -14.74 8.00
N TYR A 401 -4.17 -13.71 8.23
CA TYR A 401 -2.72 -13.77 8.31
C TYR A 401 -2.28 -13.48 9.75
N THR A 402 -1.30 -14.23 10.25
CA THR A 402 -0.75 -14.02 11.59
C THR A 402 0.68 -13.54 11.46
N ASP A 403 0.97 -12.36 12.00
CA ASP A 403 2.29 -11.75 11.89
C ASP A 403 3.31 -12.32 12.90
N ARG A 404 4.55 -11.82 12.87
CA ARG A 404 5.63 -12.31 13.75
C ARG A 404 5.34 -12.11 15.25
N TRP A 405 4.43 -11.19 15.59
CA TRP A 405 3.99 -10.88 16.95
C TRP A 405 2.72 -11.62 17.33
N GLN A 406 2.27 -12.55 16.48
CA GLN A 406 1.07 -13.37 16.68
C GLN A 406 -0.21 -12.54 16.76
N ARG A 407 -0.29 -11.47 15.98
CA ARG A 407 -1.51 -10.66 15.82
C ARG A 407 -2.32 -11.16 14.61
N PRO A 408 -3.64 -11.39 14.77
CA PRO A 408 -4.48 -11.92 13.69
C PRO A 408 -5.00 -10.79 12.78
N TRP A 409 -4.38 -10.64 11.61
CA TRP A 409 -4.80 -9.69 10.57
C TRP A 409 -5.81 -10.35 9.63
N ARG A 410 -6.97 -9.71 9.42
CA ARG A 410 -7.88 -10.04 8.32
C ARG A 410 -7.36 -9.42 7.04
N VAL A 411 -7.07 -10.24 6.03
CA VAL A 411 -6.51 -9.81 4.74
C VAL A 411 -7.58 -9.89 3.67
N GLU A 412 -7.91 -8.72 3.13
CA GLU A 412 -9.03 -8.52 2.22
C GLU A 412 -8.55 -7.87 0.91
N VAL A 413 -9.06 -8.34 -0.22
CA VAL A 413 -8.76 -7.77 -1.55
C VAL A 413 -10.05 -7.33 -2.23
N TRP A 414 -10.15 -6.04 -2.51
CA TRP A 414 -11.34 -5.37 -3.02
C TRP A 414 -11.15 -5.01 -4.51
N PRO A 415 -11.92 -5.61 -5.43
CA PRO A 415 -11.81 -5.31 -6.85
C PRO A 415 -12.38 -3.92 -7.17
N LEU A 416 -11.66 -3.15 -7.98
CA LEU A 416 -12.08 -1.84 -8.48
C LEU A 416 -12.02 -1.85 -10.02
N PRO A 417 -12.97 -2.51 -10.71
CA PRO A 417 -12.89 -2.73 -12.15
C PRO A 417 -12.81 -1.44 -12.96
N TYR A 418 -13.46 -0.36 -12.51
CA TYR A 418 -13.39 0.94 -13.20
C TYR A 418 -11.98 1.53 -13.28
N ALA A 419 -11.07 1.11 -12.40
CA ALA A 419 -9.69 1.57 -12.33
C ALA A 419 -8.68 0.48 -12.71
N ASN A 420 -9.15 -0.70 -13.13
CA ASN A 420 -8.34 -1.91 -13.30
C ASN A 420 -7.37 -2.12 -12.12
N GLY A 421 -7.89 -2.12 -10.90
CA GLY A 421 -7.06 -2.13 -9.70
C GLY A 421 -7.71 -2.86 -8.52
N PHE A 422 -6.91 -3.04 -7.47
CA PHE A 422 -7.34 -3.63 -6.20
C PHE A 422 -7.04 -2.69 -5.04
N GLY A 423 -7.95 -2.62 -4.08
CA GLY A 423 -7.64 -2.19 -2.71
C GLY A 423 -7.28 -3.41 -1.86
N VAL A 424 -6.09 -3.42 -1.28
CA VAL A 424 -5.65 -4.47 -0.34
C VAL A 424 -5.71 -3.89 1.07
N VAL A 425 -6.40 -4.58 1.98
CA VAL A 425 -6.63 -4.12 3.36
C VAL A 425 -6.27 -5.23 4.34
N TYR A 426 -5.44 -4.89 5.32
CA TYR A 426 -5.10 -5.72 6.47
C TYR A 426 -5.76 -5.08 7.69
N SER A 427 -6.78 -5.72 8.24
CA SER A 427 -7.53 -5.23 9.41
C SER A 427 -7.15 -6.02 10.66
N LEU A 428 -6.65 -5.34 11.69
CA LEU A 428 -6.37 -5.91 13.01
C LEU A 428 -7.50 -5.52 13.97
N PRO A 429 -8.23 -6.50 14.55
CA PRO A 429 -9.24 -6.23 15.56
C PRO A 429 -8.64 -5.59 16.82
N VAL A 430 -9.26 -4.50 17.28
CA VAL A 430 -9.01 -3.84 18.58
C VAL A 430 -10.36 -3.73 19.32
N PRO A 431 -10.42 -3.45 20.64
CA PRO A 431 -11.65 -3.62 21.41
C PRO A 431 -12.83 -2.76 20.94
N ASP A 432 -12.56 -1.52 20.57
CA ASP A 432 -13.56 -0.57 20.07
C ASP A 432 -13.81 -0.66 18.55
N GLY A 433 -13.00 -1.41 17.79
CA GLY A 433 -13.08 -1.43 16.34
C GLY A 433 -11.94 -2.15 15.63
N SER A 434 -11.36 -1.54 14.61
CA SER A 434 -10.25 -2.14 13.84
C SER A 434 -9.26 -1.08 13.41
N VAL A 435 -7.98 -1.39 13.56
CA VAL A 435 -6.91 -0.65 12.89
C VAL A 435 -6.58 -1.32 11.57
N MET A 436 -6.29 -0.54 10.53
CA MET A 436 -6.06 -1.09 9.19
C MET A 436 -4.80 -0.53 8.54
N LEU A 437 -4.12 -1.40 7.81
CA LEU A 437 -3.05 -1.10 6.87
C LEU A 437 -3.57 -1.35 5.46
N SER A 438 -3.47 -0.37 4.56
CA SER A 438 -4.03 -0.49 3.21
C SER A 438 -3.10 -0.03 2.09
N ARG A 439 -3.27 -0.60 0.90
CA ARG A 439 -2.58 -0.17 -0.33
C ARG A 439 -3.46 -0.38 -1.56
N MET A 440 -3.39 0.56 -2.50
CA MET A 440 -3.94 0.41 -3.84
C MET A 440 -2.91 -0.20 -4.78
N THR A 441 -3.29 -1.17 -5.60
CA THR A 441 -2.35 -1.86 -6.50
C THR A 441 -2.97 -2.24 -7.84
N GLN A 442 -2.12 -2.38 -8.85
CA GLN A 442 -2.50 -2.94 -10.15
C GLN A 442 -2.53 -4.47 -10.07
N PRO A 443 -3.35 -5.16 -10.89
CA PRO A 443 -3.49 -6.60 -10.82
C PRO A 443 -2.19 -7.39 -10.94
N ALA A 444 -1.30 -7.00 -11.85
CA ALA A 444 0.01 -7.63 -12.04
C ALA A 444 0.91 -7.55 -10.79
N ASN A 445 0.68 -6.58 -9.90
CA ASN A 445 1.47 -6.32 -8.71
C ASN A 445 0.80 -6.84 -7.42
N LEU A 446 -0.36 -7.52 -7.51
CA LEU A 446 -1.11 -7.93 -6.33
C LEU A 446 -0.29 -8.83 -5.40
N HIS A 447 0.48 -9.77 -5.95
CA HIS A 447 1.33 -10.66 -5.17
C HIS A 447 2.45 -9.89 -4.45
N ASP A 448 3.16 -9.01 -5.17
CA ASP A 448 4.22 -8.18 -4.62
C ASP A 448 3.72 -7.25 -3.49
N THR A 449 2.57 -6.60 -3.71
CA THR A 449 1.89 -5.80 -2.68
C THR A 449 1.58 -6.64 -1.44
N ARG A 450 1.16 -7.89 -1.59
CA ARG A 450 0.87 -8.76 -0.44
C ARG A 450 2.13 -9.17 0.30
N LEU A 451 3.21 -9.53 -0.40
CA LEU A 451 4.51 -9.81 0.22
C LEU A 451 5.00 -8.63 1.07
N ASP A 452 4.91 -7.41 0.52
CA ASP A 452 5.23 -6.18 1.24
C ASP A 452 4.36 -6.03 2.49
N MET A 453 3.04 -6.12 2.36
CA MET A 453 2.10 -5.87 3.45
C MET A 453 2.17 -6.94 4.56
N ASP A 454 2.41 -8.21 4.21
CA ASP A 454 2.71 -9.28 5.17
C ASP A 454 3.92 -8.91 6.03
N GLN A 455 4.96 -8.32 5.41
CA GLN A 455 6.15 -7.87 6.13
C GLN A 455 5.93 -6.57 6.91
N LEU A 456 5.21 -5.58 6.35
CA LEU A 456 4.92 -4.30 6.99
C LEU A 456 4.03 -4.46 8.24
N SER A 457 3.14 -5.46 8.24
CA SER A 457 2.29 -5.76 9.39
C SER A 457 3.12 -5.92 10.68
N ASN A 458 4.32 -6.51 10.59
CA ASN A 458 5.29 -6.71 11.68
C ASN A 458 5.83 -5.42 12.33
N PHE A 459 5.56 -4.26 11.71
CA PHE A 459 6.07 -2.94 12.09
C PHE A 459 4.95 -1.96 12.44
N ILE A 460 3.70 -2.41 12.55
CA ILE A 460 2.61 -1.58 13.08
C ILE A 460 2.73 -1.44 14.60
N TYR A 461 2.77 -0.20 15.08
CA TYR A 461 2.56 0.17 16.48
C TYR A 461 1.09 0.54 16.68
N VAL A 462 0.45 -0.05 17.69
CA VAL A 462 -0.99 0.07 17.94
C VAL A 462 -1.27 0.00 19.44
N THR A 463 -2.20 0.83 19.90
CA THR A 463 -2.78 0.77 21.25
C THR A 463 -4.13 0.06 21.18
N TYR A 464 -4.44 -0.75 22.19
CA TYR A 464 -5.75 -1.40 22.29
C TYR A 464 -6.61 -0.57 23.23
N GLU A 465 -7.58 0.15 22.70
CA GLU A 465 -8.47 1.03 23.47
C GLU A 465 -9.93 0.61 23.35
N GLY A 466 -10.74 1.03 24.31
CA GLY A 466 -12.19 0.86 24.28
C GLY A 466 -12.82 0.97 25.66
N THR A 467 -14.14 1.19 25.69
CA THR A 467 -14.91 1.20 26.93
C THR A 467 -14.99 -0.21 27.52
N LEU A 468 -15.21 -0.36 28.83
CA LEU A 468 -15.33 -1.69 29.45
C LEU A 468 -16.47 -2.53 28.84
N LYS A 469 -17.52 -1.87 28.33
CA LYS A 469 -18.56 -2.52 27.53
C LYS A 469 -18.01 -3.09 26.21
N GLN A 470 -17.16 -2.36 25.51
CA GLN A 470 -16.52 -2.82 24.27
C GLN A 470 -15.53 -3.95 24.53
N TRP A 471 -14.71 -3.83 25.59
CA TRP A 471 -13.80 -4.89 26.06
C TRP A 471 -14.56 -6.20 26.36
N THR A 472 -15.73 -6.12 26.98
CA THR A 472 -16.57 -7.31 27.23
C THR A 472 -16.88 -8.09 25.95
N SER A 473 -17.20 -7.38 24.86
CA SER A 473 -17.50 -8.02 23.57
C SER A 473 -16.25 -8.57 22.89
N TYR A 474 -15.14 -7.82 22.94
CA TYR A 474 -13.86 -8.24 22.36
C TYR A 474 -13.29 -9.49 23.04
N LEU A 475 -13.31 -9.53 24.38
CA LEU A 475 -12.74 -10.63 25.17
C LEU A 475 -13.53 -11.95 25.02
N LYS A 476 -14.79 -11.90 24.61
CA LYS A 476 -15.63 -13.10 24.37
C LYS A 476 -15.17 -13.94 23.19
N ASP A 477 -14.52 -13.32 22.20
CA ASP A 477 -14.03 -14.02 21.01
C ASP A 477 -12.50 -14.07 21.02
N SER A 478 -11.96 -15.23 21.43
CA SER A 478 -10.52 -15.47 21.46
C SER A 478 -9.85 -15.41 20.09
N THR A 479 -10.60 -15.50 18.98
CA THR A 479 -10.03 -15.45 17.62
C THR A 479 -9.62 -14.04 17.21
N LEU A 480 -10.10 -13.01 17.90
CA LEU A 480 -9.73 -11.60 17.69
C LEU A 480 -8.42 -11.22 18.38
N GLN A 481 -7.96 -12.07 19.30
CA GLN A 481 -6.95 -11.71 20.30
C GLN A 481 -5.55 -12.15 19.86
N PRO A 482 -4.56 -11.24 19.91
CA PRO A 482 -3.16 -11.62 19.80
C PRO A 482 -2.72 -12.62 20.86
N ALA A 483 -1.64 -13.37 20.60
CA ALA A 483 -1.15 -14.35 21.58
C ALA A 483 -0.77 -13.75 22.95
N ALA A 484 -0.40 -12.46 23.01
CA ALA A 484 -0.10 -11.77 24.26
C ALA A 484 -1.27 -11.76 25.25
N PHE A 485 -2.52 -11.78 24.75
CA PHE A 485 -3.72 -11.82 25.59
C PHE A 485 -3.91 -13.13 26.36
N LYS A 486 -3.23 -14.22 25.98
CA LYS A 486 -3.31 -15.50 26.72
C LYS A 486 -2.93 -15.36 28.19
N ASN A 487 -2.05 -14.40 28.49
CA ASN A 487 -1.56 -14.15 29.85
C ASN A 487 -2.20 -12.91 30.46
N ILE A 488 -3.17 -12.25 29.80
CA ILE A 488 -3.83 -11.05 30.30
C ILE A 488 -5.24 -11.42 30.77
N HIS A 489 -5.54 -11.08 32.02
CA HIS A 489 -6.84 -11.25 32.62
C HIS A 489 -7.39 -9.89 33.04
N LEU A 490 -8.50 -9.52 32.43
CA LEU A 490 -9.30 -8.35 32.79
C LEU A 490 -10.54 -8.84 33.54
N ASP A 491 -10.73 -8.33 34.76
CA ASP A 491 -11.87 -8.62 35.62
C ASP A 491 -12.52 -7.30 36.02
N PHE A 492 -13.80 -7.12 35.70
CA PHE A 492 -14.51 -5.93 36.11
C PHE A 492 -15.97 -6.22 36.44
N ASP A 493 -16.38 -5.77 37.63
CA ASP A 493 -17.76 -5.78 38.13
C ASP A 493 -18.19 -4.32 38.31
N TYR A 494 -19.16 -3.89 37.49
CA TYR A 494 -19.60 -2.50 37.43
C TYR A 494 -20.08 -2.02 38.80
N GLY A 495 -19.55 -0.87 39.24
CA GLY A 495 -19.83 -0.30 40.56
C GLY A 495 -19.18 -1.04 41.73
N ARG A 496 -18.29 -2.01 41.49
CA ARG A 496 -17.60 -2.74 42.56
C ARG A 496 -16.08 -2.79 42.42
N ARG A 497 -15.55 -3.34 41.33
CA ARG A 497 -14.12 -3.66 41.22
C ARG A 497 -13.65 -3.64 39.76
N PHE A 498 -12.45 -3.12 39.56
CA PHE A 498 -11.63 -3.39 38.37
C PHE A 498 -10.38 -4.16 38.79
N GLY A 499 -9.96 -5.10 37.95
CA GLY A 499 -8.78 -5.92 38.13
C GLY A 499 -8.08 -6.16 36.80
N TYR A 500 -6.76 -5.99 36.82
CA TYR A 500 -5.86 -6.37 35.74
C TYR A 500 -4.84 -7.35 36.30
N ALA A 501 -4.59 -8.44 35.58
CA ALA A 501 -3.47 -9.32 35.88
C ALA A 501 -2.80 -9.79 34.59
N SER A 502 -1.48 -9.68 34.56
CA SER A 502 -0.63 -10.33 33.58
C SER A 502 0.44 -11.20 34.24
N SER A 503 1.30 -11.80 33.41
CA SER A 503 2.54 -12.43 33.85
C SER A 503 3.52 -11.44 34.49
N ARG A 504 3.41 -10.14 34.19
CA ARG A 504 4.36 -9.09 34.64
C ARG A 504 3.85 -8.25 35.81
N VAL A 505 2.57 -7.90 35.80
CA VAL A 505 1.99 -7.00 36.81
C VAL A 505 0.54 -7.37 37.07
N SER A 506 0.07 -7.19 38.31
CA SER A 506 -1.35 -7.23 38.61
C SER A 506 -1.74 -6.15 39.60
N PHE A 507 -2.93 -5.58 39.43
CA PHE A 507 -3.51 -4.63 40.36
C PHE A 507 -5.04 -4.72 40.34
N ALA A 508 -5.66 -4.19 41.38
CA ALA A 508 -7.10 -4.05 41.44
C ALA A 508 -7.51 -2.90 42.33
N TYR A 509 -8.62 -2.25 41.99
CA TYR A 509 -9.17 -1.14 42.75
C TYR A 509 -10.70 -1.23 42.80
N GLY A 510 -11.29 -0.61 43.83
CA GLY A 510 -12.74 -0.47 43.99
C GLY A 510 -13.22 0.94 43.70
N THR A 511 -14.52 1.16 43.90
CA THR A 511 -15.16 2.49 43.74
C THR A 511 -14.66 3.55 44.71
N ASP A 512 -13.95 3.14 45.76
CA ASP A 512 -13.23 4.00 46.68
C ASP A 512 -12.00 4.67 46.02
N VAL A 513 -11.50 4.15 44.90
CA VAL A 513 -10.49 4.80 44.06
C VAL A 513 -11.14 5.57 42.90
N GLN A 514 -11.83 4.87 42.01
CA GLN A 514 -12.48 5.44 40.83
C GLN A 514 -13.74 4.65 40.47
N ALA A 515 -14.73 5.31 39.87
CA ALA A 515 -15.91 4.64 39.36
C ALA A 515 -15.54 3.60 38.29
N ILE A 516 -16.26 2.47 38.27
CA ILE A 516 -16.15 1.42 37.26
C ILE A 516 -17.51 1.30 36.59
N THR A 517 -17.65 1.85 35.39
CA THR A 517 -18.90 1.87 34.64
C THR A 517 -18.72 1.22 33.26
N PRO A 518 -19.81 0.92 32.54
CA PRO A 518 -19.72 0.46 31.16
C PRO A 518 -18.93 1.40 30.23
N ASP A 519 -18.91 2.70 30.56
CA ASP A 519 -18.28 3.76 29.77
C ASP A 519 -16.86 4.11 30.23
N SER A 520 -16.37 3.51 31.33
CA SER A 520 -14.97 3.63 31.73
C SER A 520 -14.07 3.13 30.60
N LEU A 521 -13.03 3.90 30.29
CA LEU A 521 -12.20 3.71 29.11
C LEU A 521 -10.89 3.06 29.53
N LEU A 522 -10.56 1.92 28.92
CA LEU A 522 -9.32 1.18 29.17
C LEU A 522 -8.44 1.21 27.94
N TRP A 523 -7.20 1.66 28.12
CA TRP A 523 -6.13 1.64 27.14
C TRP A 523 -5.06 0.65 27.58
N LEU A 524 -4.76 -0.31 26.72
CA LEU A 524 -3.59 -1.17 26.84
C LEU A 524 -2.55 -0.73 25.81
N GLY A 525 -1.55 0.00 26.29
CA GLY A 525 -0.39 0.45 25.52
C GLY A 525 0.55 -0.71 25.23
N PHE A 526 0.30 -1.40 24.12
CA PHE A 526 1.22 -2.40 23.61
C PHE A 526 2.46 -1.75 23.01
N ARG A 527 3.61 -2.32 23.31
CA ARG A 527 4.89 -1.82 22.80
C ARG A 527 5.91 -2.93 22.70
N PHE A 528 7.05 -2.58 22.12
CA PHE A 528 8.21 -3.44 22.03
C PHE A 528 9.20 -3.10 23.14
N PHE A 529 9.76 -4.13 23.76
CA PHE A 529 10.84 -3.98 24.75
C PHE A 529 11.61 -5.29 24.90
N MET A 530 12.77 -5.23 25.56
CA MET A 530 13.62 -6.39 25.81
C MET A 530 13.18 -7.15 27.06
N ASP A 531 13.10 -8.47 26.96
CA ASP A 531 12.84 -9.42 28.03
C ASP A 531 13.78 -10.63 27.87
N GLY A 532 14.65 -10.88 28.85
CA GLY A 532 15.63 -11.97 28.78
C GLY A 532 16.54 -11.93 27.54
N GLY A 533 16.86 -10.74 27.04
CA GLY A 533 17.67 -10.55 25.81
C GLY A 533 16.90 -10.76 24.50
N LYS A 534 15.58 -10.98 24.55
CA LYS A 534 14.70 -11.08 23.39
C LYS A 534 13.73 -9.92 23.35
N ALA A 535 13.50 -9.35 22.18
CA ALA A 535 12.42 -8.37 22.03
C ALA A 535 11.06 -9.07 22.06
N VAL A 536 10.15 -8.53 22.86
CA VAL A 536 8.77 -8.99 22.99
C VAL A 536 7.82 -7.85 22.63
N TRP A 537 6.59 -8.21 22.22
CA TRP A 537 5.47 -7.29 22.05
C TRP A 537 4.43 -7.59 23.12
N ASP A 538 4.26 -6.67 24.06
CA ASP A 538 3.46 -6.88 25.27
C ASP A 538 3.02 -5.52 25.86
N VAL A 539 2.16 -5.56 26.88
CA VAL A 539 1.62 -4.36 27.53
C VAL A 539 2.70 -3.65 28.34
N GLY A 540 3.02 -2.42 27.93
CA GLY A 540 3.91 -1.53 28.67
C GLY A 540 3.19 -0.44 29.46
N ASP A 541 1.87 -0.31 29.28
CA ASP A 541 1.06 0.72 29.90
C ASP A 541 -0.39 0.27 30.02
N ILE A 542 -0.97 0.47 31.20
CA ILE A 542 -2.37 0.23 31.49
C ILE A 542 -2.95 1.54 32.00
N ASP A 543 -3.80 2.17 31.20
CA ASP A 543 -4.44 3.43 31.54
C ASP A 543 -5.96 3.24 31.59
N VAL A 544 -6.57 3.62 32.71
CA VAL A 544 -7.99 3.46 32.98
C VAL A 544 -8.59 4.80 33.32
N TRP A 545 -9.28 5.39 32.35
CA TRP A 545 -9.96 6.65 32.53
C TRP A 545 -11.38 6.42 33.04
N LYS A 546 -11.88 7.39 33.79
CA LYS A 546 -13.21 7.34 34.39
C LYS A 546 -14.31 7.14 33.34
N ASP A 547 -14.19 7.84 32.21
CA ASP A 547 -15.09 7.78 31.05
C ASP A 547 -14.41 8.36 29.80
N SER A 548 -15.08 8.28 28.64
CA SER A 548 -14.58 8.76 27.34
C SER A 548 -14.61 10.29 27.16
N THR A 549 -15.17 11.05 28.12
CA THR A 549 -15.19 12.52 28.10
C THR A 549 -14.08 13.12 28.97
N SER A 550 -13.29 12.26 29.61
CA SER A 550 -12.16 12.66 30.42
C SER A 550 -10.95 13.02 29.56
N ASP A 551 -11.08 14.04 28.71
CA ASP A 551 -9.96 14.70 28.03
C ASP A 551 -8.92 15.25 29.05
N ASN A 552 -9.33 15.29 30.32
CA ASN A 552 -8.55 15.68 31.47
C ASN A 552 -7.86 14.49 32.18
N HIS A 553 -7.79 13.26 31.66
CA HIS A 553 -7.04 12.17 32.33
C HIS A 553 -7.45 11.90 33.82
N ASP A 554 -8.74 12.00 34.17
CA ASP A 554 -9.23 11.46 35.45
C ASP A 554 -9.08 9.94 35.36
N GLY A 555 -8.07 9.42 36.03
CA GLY A 555 -7.63 8.08 35.67
C GLY A 555 -6.58 7.49 36.58
N ILE A 556 -6.39 6.20 36.35
CA ILE A 556 -5.37 5.37 36.96
C ILE A 556 -4.45 4.92 35.84
N ASN A 557 -3.15 5.09 36.03
CA ASN A 557 -2.16 4.63 35.07
C ASN A 557 -1.11 3.75 35.78
N ILE A 558 -0.84 2.57 35.22
CA ILE A 558 0.22 1.65 35.64
C ILE A 558 1.18 1.47 34.46
N GLN A 559 2.35 2.09 34.52
CA GLN A 559 3.30 2.12 33.40
C GLN A 559 4.63 1.46 33.75
N ARG A 560 5.16 0.69 32.79
CA ARG A 560 6.41 -0.04 32.89
C ARG A 560 7.60 0.77 32.38
N PHE A 561 8.70 0.77 33.12
CA PHE A 561 9.97 1.41 32.77
C PHE A 561 11.16 0.46 32.92
N MET A 562 12.18 0.66 32.09
CA MET A 562 13.45 -0.07 32.13
C MET A 562 14.63 0.91 32.08
N PRO A 563 15.79 0.55 32.64
CA PRO A 563 16.98 1.40 32.57
C PRO A 563 17.38 1.61 31.11
N PRO A 564 17.50 2.86 30.64
CA PRO A 564 18.01 3.11 29.30
C PRO A 564 19.50 2.73 29.23
N PRO A 565 20.02 2.35 28.05
CA PRO A 565 21.45 2.26 27.81
C PRO A 565 22.15 3.58 28.19
N PRO A 566 23.39 3.52 28.71
CA PRO A 566 24.18 4.72 28.95
C PRO A 566 24.22 5.62 27.72
N ASP A 567 24.10 6.92 27.93
CA ASP A 567 24.20 7.97 26.89
C ASP A 567 23.16 7.92 25.76
N LEU A 568 22.13 7.05 25.83
CA LEU A 568 21.07 7.01 24.80
C LEU A 568 20.32 8.34 24.68
N ASP A 569 19.90 8.86 25.83
CA ASP A 569 19.09 10.07 25.93
C ASP A 569 19.12 10.62 27.36
N LYS A 570 19.35 11.93 27.49
CA LYS A 570 19.47 12.57 28.80
C LYS A 570 18.14 12.62 29.56
N ASP A 571 17.02 12.79 28.86
CA ASP A 571 15.70 12.85 29.49
C ASP A 571 15.29 11.46 29.98
N MET A 572 15.58 10.42 29.20
CA MET A 572 15.35 9.03 29.62
C MET A 572 16.22 8.65 30.82
N SER A 573 17.50 9.04 30.82
CA SER A 573 18.42 8.80 31.93
C SER A 573 18.00 9.54 33.20
N SER A 574 17.60 10.80 33.06
CA SER A 574 17.07 11.63 34.14
C SER A 574 15.79 11.04 34.73
N ARG A 575 14.83 10.61 33.88
CA ARG A 575 13.61 9.94 34.33
C ARG A 575 13.92 8.65 35.08
N TRP A 576 14.84 7.82 34.59
CA TRP A 576 15.24 6.60 35.28
C TRP A 576 15.88 6.90 36.65
N GLN A 577 16.69 7.95 36.75
CA GLN A 577 17.23 8.40 38.03
C GLN A 577 16.12 8.85 38.99
N GLN A 578 15.14 9.63 38.50
CA GLN A 578 14.00 10.06 39.31
C GLN A 578 13.18 8.87 39.83
N LEU A 579 12.95 7.86 39.00
CA LEU A 579 12.25 6.63 39.38
C LEU A 579 13.03 5.84 40.44
N THR A 580 14.31 5.57 40.20
CA THR A 580 15.14 4.78 41.12
C THR A 580 15.39 5.47 42.45
N GLN A 581 15.43 6.80 42.47
CA GLN A 581 15.63 7.60 43.70
C GLN A 581 14.32 8.09 44.31
N HIS A 582 13.16 7.69 43.77
CA HIS A 582 11.84 8.11 44.21
C HIS A 582 11.74 9.64 44.34
N GLN A 583 12.32 10.37 43.38
CA GLN A 583 12.27 11.82 43.34
C GLN A 583 10.94 12.30 42.76
N PHE A 584 10.61 13.57 43.01
CA PHE A 584 9.48 14.23 42.36
C PHE A 584 9.59 14.09 40.83
N PRO A 585 8.51 13.71 40.11
CA PRO A 585 7.12 13.59 40.57
C PRO A 585 6.70 12.20 41.10
N TYR A 586 7.61 11.23 41.28
CA TYR A 586 7.34 9.84 41.65
C TYR A 586 7.47 9.54 43.16
N ASN A 587 7.43 10.58 44.00
CA ASN A 587 7.67 10.52 45.44
C ASN A 587 6.39 10.48 46.29
N GLY A 588 5.23 10.26 45.67
CA GLY A 588 3.94 10.25 46.36
C GLY A 588 3.46 11.61 46.84
N VAL A 589 3.99 12.71 46.29
CA VAL A 589 3.51 14.07 46.55
C VAL A 589 2.60 14.52 45.42
N ALA A 590 1.38 14.94 45.74
CA ALA A 590 0.45 15.41 44.72
C ALA A 590 0.89 16.76 44.16
N ARG A 591 0.60 17.01 42.89
CA ARG A 591 0.98 18.24 42.19
C ARG A 591 -0.15 18.70 41.26
N PRO A 592 -0.38 20.01 41.13
CA PRO A 592 -1.24 20.52 40.07
C PRO A 592 -0.54 20.37 38.71
N ASP A 593 -1.32 20.12 37.67
CA ASP A 593 -0.87 20.00 36.28
C ASP A 593 -2.03 20.32 35.34
N GLY A 594 -2.10 21.57 34.89
CA GLY A 594 -3.31 22.11 34.25
C GLY A 594 -4.49 22.08 35.22
N ASP A 595 -5.61 21.52 34.77
CA ASP A 595 -6.83 21.38 35.56
C ASP A 595 -6.86 20.13 36.47
N LEU A 596 -5.74 19.42 36.57
CA LEU A 596 -5.63 18.17 37.32
C LEU A 596 -4.78 18.30 38.57
N MET A 597 -5.17 17.55 39.60
CA MET A 597 -4.26 17.10 40.63
C MET A 597 -3.77 15.70 40.29
N LYS A 598 -2.44 15.54 40.24
CA LYS A 598 -1.76 14.29 39.89
C LYS A 598 -0.91 13.80 41.05
N ILE A 599 -0.84 12.50 41.27
CA ILE A 599 0.07 11.88 42.25
C ILE A 599 0.64 10.58 41.69
N ASN A 600 1.93 10.32 41.93
CA ASN A 600 2.60 9.11 41.46
C ASN A 600 3.49 8.51 42.52
N ALA A 601 3.59 7.18 42.53
CA ALA A 601 4.62 6.46 43.28
C ALA A 601 5.25 5.35 42.42
N VAL A 602 6.45 4.96 42.79
CA VAL A 602 7.16 3.82 42.19
C VAL A 602 6.81 2.54 42.92
N SER A 603 6.59 1.47 42.15
CA SER A 603 6.50 0.09 42.61
C SER A 603 7.62 -0.73 41.97
N ALA A 604 8.27 -1.57 42.77
CA ALA A 604 9.39 -2.40 42.35
C ALA A 604 9.10 -3.88 42.62
N PRO A 605 9.79 -4.80 41.91
CA PRO A 605 9.72 -6.24 42.20
C PRO A 605 10.00 -6.56 43.67
N ALA A 606 9.29 -7.53 44.24
CA ALA A 606 9.60 -8.01 45.59
C ALA A 606 10.93 -8.79 45.59
N GLY A 607 11.78 -8.56 46.60
CA GLY A 607 12.96 -9.40 46.84
C GLY A 607 14.24 -9.06 46.05
N VAL A 608 14.37 -7.83 45.54
CA VAL A 608 15.63 -7.35 44.93
C VAL A 608 16.68 -7.18 46.03
N GLY A 609 17.34 -8.27 46.44
CA GLY A 609 18.30 -8.32 47.56
C GLY A 609 19.54 -7.45 47.35
N GLY A 610 19.39 -6.12 47.48
CA GLY A 610 20.46 -5.13 47.32
C GLY A 610 20.92 -4.86 45.88
N LYS A 611 20.29 -5.47 44.85
CA LYS A 611 20.58 -5.19 43.44
C LYS A 611 19.68 -4.06 42.91
N SER A 612 20.15 -3.29 41.94
CA SER A 612 19.29 -2.32 41.24
C SER A 612 18.20 -3.05 40.46
N PRO A 613 16.92 -2.63 40.54
CA PRO A 613 15.83 -3.29 39.84
C PRO A 613 16.00 -3.15 38.32
N ALA A 614 15.81 -4.25 37.59
CA ALA A 614 15.88 -4.26 36.12
C ALA A 614 14.65 -3.61 35.47
N VAL A 615 13.54 -3.54 36.19
CA VAL A 615 12.27 -2.94 35.75
C VAL A 615 11.64 -2.21 36.94
N LEU A 616 11.01 -1.07 36.67
CA LEU A 616 10.19 -0.34 37.62
C LEU A 616 8.81 -0.10 37.03
N TYR A 617 7.80 -0.04 37.90
CA TYR A 617 6.46 0.37 37.55
C TYR A 617 6.11 1.68 38.26
N THR A 618 5.36 2.55 37.61
CA THR A 618 4.70 3.67 38.30
C THR A 618 3.25 3.34 38.52
N ALA A 619 2.69 3.79 39.64
CA ALA A 619 1.27 3.93 39.83
C ALA A 619 0.91 5.41 39.88
N TYR A 620 -0.03 5.81 39.04
CA TYR A 620 -0.54 7.16 38.89
C TYR A 620 -2.01 7.19 39.32
N TYR A 621 -2.39 8.29 39.96
CA TYR A 621 -3.79 8.70 40.08
C TYR A 621 -3.93 10.18 39.74
N GLY A 622 -4.91 10.49 38.90
CA GLY A 622 -5.27 11.84 38.47
C GLY A 622 -6.75 12.12 38.67
N VAL A 623 -7.07 13.34 39.10
CA VAL A 623 -8.46 13.80 39.22
C VAL A 623 -8.54 15.31 38.95
N ALA A 624 -9.60 15.74 38.28
CA ALA A 624 -9.86 17.12 37.95
C ALA A 624 -10.12 17.97 39.21
N GLY A 625 -9.66 19.21 39.15
CA GLY A 625 -9.78 20.19 40.22
C GLY A 625 -8.73 20.04 41.32
N ALA A 626 -8.89 20.81 42.40
CA ALA A 626 -7.90 20.96 43.46
C ALA A 626 -8.12 19.98 44.63
N ALA A 627 -8.00 18.68 44.38
CA ALA A 627 -8.03 17.66 45.44
C ALA A 627 -6.88 17.84 46.45
N SER A 628 -7.14 17.55 47.73
CA SER A 628 -6.14 17.74 48.79
C SER A 628 -5.02 16.70 48.71
N GLN A 629 -3.83 17.02 49.26
CA GLN A 629 -2.72 16.06 49.38
C GLN A 629 -3.14 14.75 50.07
N ALA A 630 -3.92 14.85 51.14
CA ALA A 630 -4.38 13.69 51.91
C ALA A 630 -5.34 12.80 51.11
N GLU A 631 -6.24 13.41 50.33
CA GLU A 631 -7.16 12.69 49.46
C GLU A 631 -6.41 11.96 48.33
N MET A 632 -5.53 12.67 47.62
CA MET A 632 -4.71 12.10 46.55
C MET A 632 -3.85 10.94 47.07
N LYS A 633 -3.21 11.12 48.24
CA LYS A 633 -2.39 10.09 48.87
C LYS A 633 -3.21 8.85 49.25
N ARG A 634 -4.41 9.04 49.82
CA ARG A 634 -5.32 7.93 50.15
C ARG A 634 -5.69 7.13 48.90
N LYS A 635 -6.02 7.79 47.79
CA LYS A 635 -6.37 7.15 46.51
C LYS A 635 -5.21 6.32 45.95
N LEU A 636 -4.01 6.91 45.94
CA LEU A 636 -2.80 6.23 45.50
C LEU A 636 -2.46 5.03 46.40
N ASP A 637 -2.60 5.15 47.72
CA ASP A 637 -2.32 4.05 48.65
C ASP A 637 -3.27 2.87 48.46
N LEU A 638 -4.55 3.13 48.18
CA LEU A 638 -5.52 2.10 47.85
C LEU A 638 -5.18 1.36 46.56
N LEU A 639 -4.74 2.09 45.53
CA LEU A 639 -4.27 1.50 44.27
C LEU A 639 -3.01 0.66 44.48
N MET A 640 -2.02 1.21 45.18
CA MET A 640 -0.73 0.55 45.46
C MET A 640 -0.87 -0.69 46.33
N LYS A 641 -1.83 -0.73 47.26
CA LYS A 641 -2.06 -1.84 48.18
C LYS A 641 -2.21 -3.19 47.47
N ASN A 642 -2.82 -3.20 46.28
CA ASN A 642 -3.08 -4.41 45.50
C ASN A 642 -2.16 -4.54 44.28
N LEU A 643 -1.25 -3.59 44.06
CA LEU A 643 -0.29 -3.63 42.95
C LEU A 643 0.84 -4.61 43.29
N GLN A 644 1.02 -5.61 42.43
CA GLN A 644 2.07 -6.61 42.52
C GLN A 644 2.87 -6.63 41.22
N VAL A 645 4.16 -6.33 41.32
CA VAL A 645 5.13 -6.50 40.23
C VAL A 645 5.69 -7.92 40.31
N LYS A 646 5.50 -8.70 39.25
CA LYS A 646 5.90 -10.12 39.13
C LYS A 646 7.12 -10.33 38.24
N GLU A 647 7.60 -9.25 37.63
CA GLU A 647 8.80 -9.24 36.79
C GLU A 647 10.06 -9.12 37.67
N HIS A 648 11.19 -9.71 37.28
CA HIS A 648 12.41 -9.80 38.08
C HIS A 648 13.63 -9.18 37.39
#